data_AF-A0A368R1Y2-F1
#
_entry.id   AF-A0A368R1Y2-F1
#
_cell.length_a   1.000
_cell.length_b   1.000
_cell.length_c   1.000
_cell.angle_alpha   90.00
_cell.angle_beta   90.00
_cell.angle_gamma   90.00
#
_symmetry.space_group_name_H-M   'P 1'
#
loop_
_entity.id
_entity.type
_entity.pdbx_description
1 polymer ?
#
loop_
_entity_poly.entity_id
_entity_poly.type
_entity_poly.pdbx_seq_one_letter_code
_entity_poly.pdbx_strand_id
1 'polypeptide(L)'
;MCEARKIQHFNCTRFSTIHHYQWWAGTEKGEGKAWRRSWRAETTAPSWRDSSCCLRNLSRRRSSRCTASPSPSRTCDQVSPSSLSISKFDCQRLKPYVLSCCSFDVSGRVTGFGNPDWARTHGPAAATSPVVLAALAAGATGVGKTIMDEMGCSIDGENAHYGTPTNPCAPDRVPGGSSSGSAAAVAAKLVDFSLGTDTGGSVRVPAAYCGIFGLRPSHGLVSTENVVPMSQMFDTVGWFARDISTLSRVSNVLLPLPADNTIKQPTQFTIPKDCFEILGSLRDQTYQVLNASIAKRFGSDAVDNRNLGEFVSNNVPKIGKFISDFSKSESPSVPALSAISYVVGCLQRSEFKANHAEWVNTVKPNLGPGIRERVHGAITSEAGPMEEFHVLRTEFKAALDALVKDDGILVIPTVPGSPPKLRTEAAALENFRARAFSLLAIAGLSGFCQGARVRDYPQSGLDHLHRSALLRGLRERGEGMAMGIEGGDYGAFMEKFELLPPQSQQQEELPLHGLTFAIKDIFDISGRVTGFGNPDGARTHAPAAATSPVVLATLAAGATSVGKTVMDEMAYSINGENAHYGTPTNPCAPDRVPGGSSSGSAVAVAAKLVDFALGTDTGGSVRVPAAYCGIFGLRPSHGVVSTENVTPMSQMFDTVGWFARDLSTLSRVSDVLLPLPADNNIKQPTQFTIPKDCFEILGSLKDQTYQILNASVAKRFGSDAVDNRNLGEFVSNNVPTIGKFISDFSKNEAPSVPALSVISYVMRCLQRSEFKANHAEWINTVKPNLGPGIRERVHEAITSEDGPMEDFHALRTEFKSALAALVKDDGILAIPTVPGSPPKLRMEAAALENFRARAFSLLSIAGLSGFCQLSIPLGVRDGVPVSVSLVARHGADRFLLSVAQELYETLKEETKKAWSSMGSSL
;
A
#
# COMPACT_ATOMS: atom_id res chain seq x y z
N MET A 1 18.27 -65.82 36.81
CA MET A 1 19.08 -65.34 37.94
C MET A 1 18.75 -63.87 38.11
N CYS A 2 18.02 -63.47 39.15
CA CYS A 2 18.44 -63.44 40.55
C CYS A 2 19.53 -62.40 40.78
N GLU A 3 19.40 -61.45 41.70
CA GLU A 3 18.23 -61.06 42.50
C GLU A 3 18.48 -59.63 43.05
N ALA A 4 17.44 -58.83 43.30
CA ALA A 4 17.06 -58.41 44.66
C ALA A 4 17.86 -57.25 45.30
N ARG A 5 17.26 -56.39 46.14
CA ARG A 5 15.84 -56.14 46.48
C ARG A 5 15.74 -54.86 47.32
N LYS A 6 14.69 -54.07 47.05
CA LYS A 6 13.81 -53.37 48.03
C LYS A 6 14.51 -52.35 48.98
N ILE A 7 13.83 -51.41 49.62
CA ILE A 7 12.59 -51.38 50.42
C ILE A 7 12.14 -49.89 50.45
N GLN A 8 10.88 -49.42 50.56
CA GLN A 8 9.46 -49.84 50.51
C GLN A 8 8.65 -48.50 50.57
N HIS A 9 7.33 -48.31 50.39
CA HIS A 9 6.12 -49.14 50.21
C HIS A 9 5.05 -48.24 49.49
N PHE A 10 4.24 -48.75 48.54
CA PHE A 10 2.76 -48.97 48.63
C PHE A 10 1.84 -47.74 48.86
N ASN A 11 0.61 -47.63 48.32
CA ASN A 11 -0.11 -48.36 47.25
C ASN A 11 -1.32 -47.51 46.75
N CYS A 12 -1.99 -47.89 45.65
CA CYS A 12 -3.14 -47.16 45.09
C CYS A 12 -4.46 -47.26 45.90
N THR A 13 -5.27 -46.17 45.94
CA THR A 13 -6.74 -46.23 45.69
C THR A 13 -7.35 -44.86 45.37
N ARG A 14 -8.54 -44.87 44.74
CA ARG A 14 -9.37 -43.68 44.38
C ARG A 14 -9.96 -42.99 45.62
N PHE A 15 -10.09 -41.65 45.62
CA PHE A 15 -11.37 -40.93 45.43
C PHE A 15 -11.15 -39.40 45.40
N SER A 16 -12.20 -38.67 45.02
CA SER A 16 -12.26 -37.22 44.88
C SER A 16 -12.20 -36.43 46.19
N THR A 17 -11.56 -35.25 46.16
CA THR A 17 -12.23 -33.99 46.56
C THR A 17 -11.61 -32.74 45.96
N ILE A 18 -12.47 -31.75 45.75
CA ILE A 18 -12.21 -30.37 45.28
C ILE A 18 -11.54 -29.55 46.40
N HIS A 19 -10.66 -28.59 46.06
CA HIS A 19 -10.77 -27.21 46.57
C HIS A 19 -9.98 -26.18 45.73
N HIS A 20 -10.54 -24.96 45.69
CA HIS A 20 -10.17 -23.78 44.90
C HIS A 20 -8.99 -22.96 45.47
N TYR A 21 -8.73 -21.82 44.80
CA TYR A 21 -8.03 -20.58 45.21
C TYR A 21 -6.55 -20.52 44.77
N GLN A 22 -6.16 -19.66 43.83
CA GLN A 22 -6.18 -18.17 43.70
C GLN A 22 -4.81 -17.57 44.03
N TRP A 23 -4.51 -16.42 43.41
CA TRP A 23 -3.23 -15.72 43.49
C TRP A 23 -2.98 -15.05 44.86
N TRP A 24 -1.70 -15.01 45.26
CA TRP A 24 -1.10 -13.80 45.83
C TRP A 24 0.44 -13.82 45.67
N ALA A 25 1.06 -12.64 45.61
CA ALA A 25 2.50 -12.47 45.55
C ALA A 25 3.10 -12.32 46.97
N GLY A 26 4.39 -12.64 47.13
CA GLY A 26 5.11 -12.51 48.40
C GLY A 26 6.62 -12.45 48.18
N THR A 27 7.25 -11.39 48.69
CA THR A 27 8.66 -11.04 48.48
C THR A 27 9.64 -11.84 49.33
N GLU A 28 10.85 -12.12 48.83
CA GLU A 28 12.07 -11.96 49.65
C GLU A 28 13.36 -11.79 48.83
N LYS A 29 14.44 -11.36 49.51
CA LYS A 29 15.71 -10.88 48.93
C LYS A 29 16.70 -12.00 48.66
N GLY A 30 17.57 -11.85 47.66
CA GLY A 30 18.73 -12.72 47.45
C GLY A 30 19.76 -12.13 46.49
N GLU A 31 21.03 -12.13 46.88
CA GLU A 31 22.13 -11.48 46.15
C GLU A 31 22.76 -12.39 45.07
N GLY A 32 23.41 -11.77 44.07
CA GLY A 32 24.78 -12.19 43.74
C GLY A 32 25.08 -12.83 42.38
N LYS A 33 25.91 -12.09 41.63
CA LYS A 33 27.03 -12.56 40.79
C LYS A 33 26.73 -13.21 39.41
N ALA A 34 27.17 -12.45 38.41
CA ALA A 34 27.37 -12.85 37.01
C ALA A 34 28.32 -14.05 36.82
N TRP A 35 28.17 -14.73 35.68
CA TRP A 35 29.29 -15.36 34.96
C TRP A 35 29.15 -15.19 33.43
N ARG A 36 30.27 -14.88 32.77
CA ARG A 36 30.42 -14.94 31.30
C ARG A 36 31.05 -16.29 30.90
N ARG A 37 30.65 -16.83 29.74
CA ARG A 37 31.42 -17.59 28.71
C ARG A 37 30.38 -18.33 27.83
N SER A 38 30.28 -18.13 26.51
CA SER A 38 31.22 -18.18 25.39
C SER A 38 31.57 -19.60 24.91
N TRP A 39 31.69 -19.75 23.59
CA TRP A 39 31.96 -20.93 22.76
C TRP A 39 30.72 -21.76 22.37
N ARG A 40 30.66 -22.38 21.19
CA ARG A 40 31.15 -22.19 19.80
C ARG A 40 30.62 -23.45 19.09
N ALA A 41 30.34 -23.38 17.79
CA ALA A 41 29.74 -24.49 17.04
C ALA A 41 30.58 -25.77 17.02
N GLU A 42 29.92 -26.91 16.83
CA GLU A 42 30.46 -27.95 15.95
C GLU A 42 29.36 -28.71 15.19
N THR A 43 29.71 -29.12 13.98
CA THR A 43 28.84 -29.75 12.97
C THR A 43 28.86 -31.27 13.09
N THR A 44 27.78 -31.95 12.69
CA THR A 44 27.88 -33.20 11.90
C THR A 44 26.54 -33.59 11.27
N ALA A 45 26.59 -34.05 10.01
CA ALA A 45 25.53 -34.81 9.36
C ALA A 45 26.00 -36.27 9.19
N PRO A 46 25.08 -37.21 8.93
CA PRO A 46 25.28 -38.02 7.73
C PRO A 46 24.00 -38.31 6.92
N SER A 47 24.21 -38.49 5.62
CA SER A 47 23.26 -39.05 4.62
C SER A 47 23.07 -40.56 4.79
N TRP A 48 22.03 -41.17 4.18
CA TRP A 48 22.15 -42.31 3.23
C TRP A 48 20.82 -42.58 2.47
N ARG A 49 20.93 -43.35 1.38
CA ARG A 49 20.15 -43.37 0.12
C ARG A 49 18.83 -44.18 0.07
N ASP A 50 18.05 -43.86 -0.98
CA ASP A 50 17.29 -44.71 -1.94
C ASP A 50 16.57 -46.01 -1.52
N SER A 51 15.31 -46.13 -1.98
CA SER A 51 14.74 -47.36 -2.54
C SER A 51 13.47 -47.08 -3.36
N SER A 52 13.30 -47.74 -4.50
CA SER A 52 12.15 -47.57 -5.42
C SER A 52 11.73 -48.89 -6.09
N CYS A 53 10.43 -49.23 -6.05
CA CYS A 53 9.76 -50.06 -7.07
C CYS A 53 8.25 -50.32 -6.79
N CYS A 54 7.49 -50.46 -7.89
CA CYS A 54 6.22 -51.22 -8.04
C CYS A 54 4.97 -50.75 -7.24
N LEU A 55 3.73 -50.76 -7.77
CA LEU A 55 3.08 -51.66 -8.75
C LEU A 55 2.05 -50.91 -9.67
N ARG A 56 1.47 -51.62 -10.65
CA ARG A 56 0.62 -51.08 -11.75
C ARG A 56 -0.89 -51.39 -11.62
N ASN A 57 -1.68 -50.65 -12.40
CA ASN A 57 -2.94 -51.03 -13.08
C ASN A 57 -4.24 -51.24 -12.27
N LEU A 58 -5.29 -50.49 -12.65
CA LEU A 58 -6.49 -51.05 -13.31
C LEU A 58 -7.32 -49.95 -14.02
N SER A 59 -8.25 -50.31 -14.91
CA SER A 59 -8.83 -49.38 -15.89
C SER A 59 -10.31 -49.64 -16.26
N ARG A 60 -10.98 -48.58 -16.75
CA ARG A 60 -12.22 -48.56 -17.59
C ARG A 60 -13.57 -49.01 -17.00
N ARG A 61 -14.56 -48.10 -17.03
CA ARG A 61 -15.85 -48.13 -17.81
C ARG A 61 -16.78 -46.99 -17.35
N ARG A 62 -17.18 -46.05 -18.22
CA ARG A 62 -18.35 -46.00 -19.16
C ARG A 62 -19.70 -45.52 -18.55
N SER A 63 -19.98 -44.23 -18.76
CA SER A 63 -21.23 -43.60 -19.24
C SER A 63 -22.62 -44.28 -19.13
N SER A 64 -23.60 -43.50 -18.65
CA SER A 64 -24.97 -43.44 -19.23
C SER A 64 -25.69 -42.13 -18.85
N ARG A 65 -26.41 -41.51 -19.80
CA ARG A 65 -27.38 -40.41 -19.57
C ARG A 65 -28.74 -40.99 -19.17
N CYS A 66 -29.59 -40.18 -18.51
CA CYS A 66 -31.02 -40.05 -18.87
C CYS A 66 -31.63 -38.78 -18.27
N THR A 67 -32.77 -38.35 -18.80
CA THR A 67 -33.41 -37.04 -18.60
C THR A 67 -34.91 -37.16 -18.25
N ALA A 68 -35.46 -36.07 -17.71
CA ALA A 68 -36.87 -35.61 -17.78
C ALA A 68 -37.74 -35.67 -16.50
N SER A 69 -38.47 -34.56 -16.33
CA SER A 69 -39.58 -34.20 -15.43
C SER A 69 -40.90 -34.94 -15.80
N PRO A 70 -42.04 -34.85 -15.07
CA PRO A 70 -42.66 -33.61 -14.53
C PRO A 70 -43.36 -33.69 -13.14
N SER A 71 -43.91 -32.56 -12.69
CA SER A 71 -44.80 -32.40 -11.51
C SER A 71 -46.29 -32.49 -11.88
N PRO A 72 -47.24 -32.48 -10.91
CA PRO A 72 -47.88 -31.19 -10.53
C PRO A 72 -48.48 -31.07 -9.10
N SER A 73 -48.62 -29.81 -8.62
CA SER A 73 -49.67 -29.27 -7.70
C SER A 73 -49.78 -29.82 -6.25
N ARG A 74 -50.34 -29.15 -5.21
CA ARG A 74 -50.72 -27.75 -4.83
C ARG A 74 -51.20 -27.82 -3.35
N THR A 75 -51.22 -26.82 -2.46
CA THR A 75 -50.53 -25.51 -2.26
C THR A 75 -50.91 -25.02 -0.85
N CYS A 76 -50.01 -24.39 -0.09
CA CYS A 76 -50.35 -23.52 1.05
C CYS A 76 -49.36 -22.35 1.17
N ASP A 77 -49.81 -21.18 0.71
CA ASP A 77 -49.55 -19.80 1.14
C ASP A 77 -48.18 -19.47 1.77
N GLN A 78 -47.28 -18.80 1.05
CA GLN A 78 -47.29 -17.34 0.81
C GLN A 78 -47.05 -16.49 2.08
N VAL A 79 -45.81 -16.50 2.57
CA VAL A 79 -45.17 -15.25 3.01
C VAL A 79 -44.31 -14.77 1.85
N SER A 80 -44.62 -13.61 1.30
CA SER A 80 -43.88 -13.05 0.17
C SER A 80 -42.48 -12.56 0.62
N PRO A 81 -41.44 -12.73 -0.20
CA PRO A 81 -40.16 -12.06 0.04
C PRO A 81 -40.38 -10.56 -0.17
N SER A 82 -40.50 -9.80 0.91
CA SER A 82 -40.57 -8.35 0.85
C SER A 82 -39.29 -7.82 0.18
N SER A 83 -39.49 -6.96 -0.80
CA SER A 83 -38.43 -6.45 -1.66
C SER A 83 -37.33 -5.75 -0.88
N LEU A 84 -36.17 -6.41 -0.78
CA LEU A 84 -34.88 -5.70 -0.76
C LEU A 84 -34.76 -4.99 -2.11
N SER A 85 -35.32 -3.77 -2.19
CA SER A 85 -35.03 -2.85 -3.27
C SER A 85 -33.57 -2.44 -3.14
N ILE A 86 -32.69 -3.17 -3.83
CA ILE A 86 -31.32 -2.73 -4.07
C ILE A 86 -31.43 -1.44 -4.87
N SER A 87 -31.40 -0.32 -4.14
CA SER A 87 -31.33 1.01 -4.73
C SER A 87 -30.06 1.08 -5.57
N LYS A 88 -30.16 1.74 -6.73
CA LYS A 88 -29.04 1.87 -7.67
C LYS A 88 -27.96 2.78 -7.08
N PHE A 89 -27.13 2.23 -6.19
CA PHE A 89 -25.89 2.82 -5.76
C PHE A 89 -24.73 2.35 -6.65
N ASP A 90 -23.74 3.23 -6.76
CA ASP A 90 -22.65 3.16 -7.73
C ASP A 90 -21.87 1.83 -7.63
N CYS A 91 -21.90 1.04 -8.71
CA CYS A 91 -21.48 -0.36 -8.71
C CYS A 91 -19.96 -0.52 -8.90
N GLN A 92 -19.17 0.08 -8.00
CA GLN A 92 -17.79 -0.36 -7.77
C GLN A 92 -17.81 -1.71 -7.04
N ARG A 93 -17.43 -2.78 -7.74
CA ARG A 93 -17.40 -4.15 -7.18
C ARG A 93 -16.48 -4.25 -5.97
N LEU A 94 -16.87 -5.06 -4.97
CA LEU A 94 -15.96 -5.48 -3.91
C LEU A 94 -14.91 -6.45 -4.44
N LYS A 95 -13.76 -6.45 -3.76
CA LYS A 95 -12.52 -7.14 -4.11
C LYS A 95 -12.37 -8.48 -3.37
N PRO A 96 -11.32 -9.30 -3.60
CA PRO A 96 -11.21 -10.56 -2.88
C PRO A 96 -11.01 -10.40 -1.37
N TYR A 97 -11.42 -11.44 -0.64
CA TYR A 97 -11.43 -11.46 0.81
C TYR A 97 -11.20 -12.88 1.33
N VAL A 98 -10.67 -12.98 2.56
CA VAL A 98 -10.61 -14.25 3.30
C VAL A 98 -11.58 -14.21 4.47
N LEU A 99 -11.96 -15.40 4.89
CA LEU A 99 -12.74 -15.62 6.11
C LEU A 99 -11.77 -15.90 7.25
N SER A 100 -12.06 -15.37 8.44
CA SER A 100 -11.28 -15.71 9.64
C SER A 100 -11.58 -17.13 10.03
N CYS A 101 -10.71 -17.97 9.52
CA CYS A 101 -10.68 -19.39 9.72
C CYS A 101 -11.99 -20.16 9.49
N CYS A 102 -11.78 -21.44 9.68
CA CYS A 102 -12.67 -22.56 9.81
C CYS A 102 -13.73 -22.45 10.91
N SER A 103 -14.24 -21.25 11.24
CA SER A 103 -15.49 -21.04 11.97
C SER A 103 -16.67 -20.75 11.04
N PHE A 104 -16.43 -20.11 9.89
CA PHE A 104 -17.46 -19.84 8.88
C PHE A 104 -17.72 -21.05 8.00
N ASP A 105 -18.98 -21.44 7.84
CA ASP A 105 -19.37 -22.44 6.85
C ASP A 105 -19.39 -21.88 5.43
N VAL A 106 -18.92 -22.73 4.52
CA VAL A 106 -18.89 -22.54 3.08
C VAL A 106 -19.25 -23.88 2.46
N SER A 107 -20.31 -23.92 1.66
CA SER A 107 -20.88 -25.17 1.14
C SER A 107 -19.82 -26.03 0.45
N GLY A 108 -19.79 -27.33 0.77
CA GLY A 108 -18.81 -28.28 0.26
C GLY A 108 -17.39 -28.14 0.84
N ARG A 109 -17.17 -27.31 1.87
CA ARG A 109 -15.88 -27.17 2.59
C ARG A 109 -16.03 -27.53 4.07
N VAL A 110 -15.00 -28.13 4.64
CA VAL A 110 -14.96 -28.44 6.09
C VAL A 110 -14.74 -27.17 6.91
N THR A 111 -15.31 -27.15 8.12
CA THR A 111 -15.23 -26.06 9.10
C THR A 111 -14.57 -26.61 10.36
N GLY A 112 -13.24 -26.65 10.32
CA GLY A 112 -12.34 -27.27 11.31
C GLY A 112 -12.04 -26.54 12.64
N PHE A 113 -12.64 -25.38 12.94
CA PHE A 113 -12.55 -24.63 14.22
C PHE A 113 -11.13 -24.54 14.88
N GLY A 114 -10.08 -24.44 14.06
CA GLY A 114 -8.69 -24.39 14.52
C GLY A 114 -8.13 -25.71 15.09
N ASN A 115 -8.84 -26.84 15.02
CA ASN A 115 -8.39 -28.14 15.54
C ASN A 115 -8.55 -29.29 14.51
N PRO A 116 -7.53 -30.13 14.26
CA PRO A 116 -7.61 -31.23 13.30
C PRO A 116 -8.61 -32.35 13.64
N ASP A 117 -8.88 -32.64 14.92
CA ASP A 117 -9.92 -33.61 15.32
C ASP A 117 -11.32 -33.07 15.03
N TRP A 118 -11.53 -31.76 15.21
CA TRP A 118 -12.80 -31.11 14.84
C TRP A 118 -13.05 -31.24 13.34
N ALA A 119 -12.04 -30.96 12.52
CA ALA A 119 -12.10 -31.12 11.07
C ALA A 119 -12.28 -32.58 10.59
N ARG A 120 -11.88 -33.58 11.40
CA ARG A 120 -12.10 -35.01 11.09
C ARG A 120 -13.51 -35.49 11.44
N THR A 121 -14.10 -34.91 12.49
CA THR A 121 -15.42 -35.33 13.02
C THR A 121 -16.58 -34.57 12.40
N HIS A 122 -16.33 -33.40 11.82
CA HIS A 122 -17.31 -32.59 11.11
C HIS A 122 -17.08 -32.65 9.60
N GLY A 123 -18.09 -33.10 8.85
CA GLY A 123 -18.04 -33.20 7.39
C GLY A 123 -18.05 -31.83 6.67
N PRO A 124 -18.05 -31.82 5.33
CA PRO A 124 -18.23 -30.60 4.56
C PRO A 124 -19.57 -29.93 4.88
N ALA A 125 -19.58 -28.61 5.06
CA ALA A 125 -20.79 -27.84 5.36
C ALA A 125 -21.83 -27.96 4.24
N ALA A 126 -23.10 -28.07 4.61
CA ALA A 126 -24.21 -28.15 3.65
C ALA A 126 -24.48 -26.78 2.99
N ALA A 127 -24.46 -25.71 3.78
CA ALA A 127 -24.73 -24.34 3.36
C ALA A 127 -23.48 -23.44 3.47
N THR A 128 -23.57 -22.25 2.88
CA THR A 128 -22.61 -21.16 3.09
C THR A 128 -23.27 -20.14 4.00
N SER A 129 -22.54 -19.61 5.00
CA SER A 129 -23.07 -18.62 5.94
C SER A 129 -23.62 -17.35 5.25
N PRO A 130 -24.73 -16.75 5.73
CA PRO A 130 -25.36 -15.61 5.05
C PRO A 130 -24.44 -14.40 4.88
N VAL A 131 -23.54 -14.15 5.84
CA VAL A 131 -22.55 -13.06 5.77
C VAL A 131 -21.53 -13.26 4.65
N VAL A 132 -21.18 -14.53 4.34
CA VAL A 132 -20.32 -14.88 3.21
C VAL A 132 -21.09 -14.75 1.91
N LEU A 133 -22.35 -15.18 1.86
CA LEU A 133 -23.22 -14.99 0.70
C LEU A 133 -23.46 -13.52 0.38
N ALA A 134 -23.63 -12.65 1.39
CA ALA A 134 -23.79 -11.20 1.20
C ALA A 134 -22.54 -10.56 0.57
N ALA A 135 -21.34 -10.93 1.05
CA ALA A 135 -20.09 -10.48 0.45
C ALA A 135 -19.92 -10.96 -1.01
N LEU A 136 -20.20 -12.24 -1.30
CA LEU A 136 -20.18 -12.78 -2.66
C LEU A 136 -21.21 -12.09 -3.58
N ALA A 137 -22.42 -11.82 -3.09
CA ALA A 137 -23.48 -11.15 -3.84
C ALA A 137 -23.15 -9.68 -4.17
N ALA A 138 -22.38 -9.00 -3.30
CA ALA A 138 -21.80 -7.68 -3.56
C ALA A 138 -20.55 -7.71 -4.47
N GLY A 139 -20.21 -8.88 -5.03
CA GLY A 139 -19.14 -9.07 -6.00
C GLY A 139 -17.77 -9.44 -5.42
N ALA A 140 -17.63 -9.59 -4.10
CA ALA A 140 -16.37 -9.97 -3.48
C ALA A 140 -15.96 -11.41 -3.85
N THR A 141 -14.65 -11.67 -4.00
CA THR A 141 -14.14 -13.00 -4.36
C THR A 141 -13.58 -13.74 -3.14
N GLY A 142 -14.16 -14.87 -2.77
CA GLY A 142 -13.70 -15.66 -1.62
C GLY A 142 -12.38 -16.39 -1.90
N VAL A 143 -11.29 -15.95 -1.26
CA VAL A 143 -9.93 -16.46 -1.46
C VAL A 143 -9.66 -17.74 -0.65
N GLY A 144 -10.20 -17.84 0.56
CA GLY A 144 -9.98 -18.98 1.45
C GLY A 144 -10.38 -18.73 2.91
N LYS A 145 -10.15 -19.74 3.75
CA LYS A 145 -10.25 -19.65 5.21
C LYS A 145 -8.83 -19.56 5.79
N THR A 146 -8.58 -18.63 6.70
CA THR A 146 -7.26 -18.44 7.35
C THR A 146 -7.06 -19.42 8.52
N ILE A 147 -6.03 -19.20 9.33
CA ILE A 147 -5.72 -19.91 10.57
C ILE A 147 -6.21 -19.08 11.78
N MET A 148 -6.64 -19.75 12.87
CA MET A 148 -7.11 -19.13 14.13
C MET A 148 -6.47 -19.78 15.36
N ASP A 149 -6.58 -19.10 16.51
CA ASP A 149 -6.40 -19.73 17.83
C ASP A 149 -7.29 -20.97 17.95
N GLU A 150 -6.73 -22.09 18.42
CA GLU A 150 -7.44 -23.37 18.59
C GLU A 150 -8.74 -23.19 19.40
N MET A 151 -9.88 -23.60 18.82
CA MET A 151 -11.24 -23.41 19.37
C MET A 151 -11.61 -21.96 19.74
N GLY A 152 -10.89 -20.95 19.23
CA GLY A 152 -11.11 -19.55 19.57
C GLY A 152 -10.71 -19.17 21.01
N CYS A 153 -10.07 -20.07 21.76
CA CYS A 153 -9.84 -19.95 23.21
C CYS A 153 -8.61 -19.11 23.60
N SER A 154 -8.10 -18.20 22.76
CA SER A 154 -7.02 -17.28 23.13
C SER A 154 -7.15 -15.88 22.53
N ILE A 155 -6.21 -15.00 22.91
CA ILE A 155 -6.05 -13.65 22.37
C ILE A 155 -4.65 -13.38 21.81
N ASP A 156 -3.86 -14.43 21.56
CA ASP A 156 -2.48 -14.31 21.08
C ASP A 156 -2.36 -14.61 19.58
N GLY A 157 -3.22 -15.46 19.03
CA GLY A 157 -3.14 -15.95 17.66
C GLY A 157 -2.21 -17.15 17.46
N GLU A 158 -1.90 -17.92 18.50
CA GLU A 158 -1.06 -19.13 18.44
C GLU A 158 -1.91 -20.40 18.28
N ASN A 159 -1.56 -21.26 17.32
CA ASN A 159 -2.20 -22.57 17.15
C ASN A 159 -1.16 -23.71 17.19
N ALA A 160 -1.37 -24.68 18.08
CA ALA A 160 -0.43 -25.79 18.29
C ALA A 160 -0.33 -26.77 17.09
N HIS A 161 -1.34 -26.80 16.21
CA HIS A 161 -1.42 -27.73 15.08
C HIS A 161 -1.00 -27.08 13.75
N TYR A 162 -1.36 -25.81 13.57
CA TYR A 162 -1.19 -25.09 12.32
C TYR A 162 -0.14 -23.96 12.38
N GLY A 163 0.39 -23.66 13.58
CA GLY A 163 1.41 -22.62 13.82
C GLY A 163 0.85 -21.27 14.25
N THR A 164 1.71 -20.26 14.31
CA THR A 164 1.34 -18.86 14.62
C THR A 164 1.48 -18.02 13.35
N PRO A 165 0.47 -17.23 12.93
CA PRO A 165 0.62 -16.30 11.82
C PRO A 165 1.70 -15.27 12.13
N THR A 166 2.56 -14.95 11.15
CA THR A 166 3.50 -13.84 11.29
C THR A 166 2.73 -12.52 11.33
N ASN A 167 2.97 -11.70 12.36
CA ASN A 167 2.47 -10.33 12.39
C ASN A 167 3.28 -9.49 11.36
N PRO A 168 2.66 -8.98 10.27
CA PRO A 168 3.40 -8.28 9.22
C PRO A 168 3.94 -6.91 9.65
N CYS A 169 3.36 -6.31 10.69
CA CYS A 169 3.81 -5.03 11.23
C CYS A 169 4.95 -5.18 12.25
N ALA A 170 5.03 -6.33 12.94
CA ALA A 170 6.10 -6.64 13.89
C ALA A 170 6.40 -8.16 13.93
N PRO A 171 7.27 -8.69 13.06
CA PRO A 171 7.49 -10.13 12.93
C PRO A 171 8.01 -10.86 14.18
N ASP A 172 8.59 -10.15 15.15
CA ASP A 172 9.04 -10.71 16.44
C ASP A 172 7.92 -10.85 17.49
N ARG A 173 6.68 -10.49 17.13
CA ARG A 173 5.53 -10.37 18.04
C ARG A 173 4.31 -11.12 17.57
N VAL A 174 3.41 -11.37 18.52
CA VAL A 174 2.15 -12.06 18.26
C VAL A 174 1.21 -11.22 17.37
N PRO A 175 0.45 -11.85 16.46
CA PRO A 175 -0.56 -11.16 15.65
C PRO A 175 -1.83 -10.81 16.44
N GLY A 176 -2.13 -11.53 17.52
CA GLY A 176 -3.24 -11.25 18.44
C GLY A 176 -4.61 -11.76 18.00
N GLY A 177 -5.45 -12.12 18.98
CA GLY A 177 -6.83 -12.59 18.82
C GLY A 177 -7.00 -13.91 18.07
N SER A 178 -8.19 -14.51 18.21
CA SER A 178 -8.49 -15.72 17.44
C SER A 178 -8.61 -15.46 15.94
N SER A 179 -8.95 -14.23 15.48
CA SER A 179 -8.92 -13.88 14.06
C SER A 179 -7.56 -13.37 13.55
N SER A 180 -6.47 -13.76 14.21
CA SER A 180 -5.08 -13.44 13.86
C SER A 180 -4.75 -13.68 12.39
N GLY A 181 -5.14 -14.82 11.82
CA GLY A 181 -4.86 -15.14 10.41
C GLY A 181 -5.57 -14.20 9.42
N SER A 182 -6.79 -13.76 9.73
CA SER A 182 -7.53 -12.79 8.90
C SER A 182 -6.93 -11.40 8.94
N ALA A 183 -6.47 -10.97 10.10
CA ALA A 183 -5.80 -9.69 10.26
C ALA A 183 -4.40 -9.68 9.64
N ALA A 184 -3.62 -10.75 9.87
CA ALA A 184 -2.34 -10.94 9.22
C ALA A 184 -2.48 -10.97 7.69
N ALA A 185 -3.54 -11.59 7.13
CA ALA A 185 -3.78 -11.60 5.70
C ALA A 185 -4.10 -10.19 5.13
N VAL A 186 -4.92 -9.40 5.83
CA VAL A 186 -5.21 -8.01 5.43
C VAL A 186 -3.97 -7.13 5.57
N ALA A 187 -3.24 -7.21 6.69
CA ALA A 187 -2.02 -6.45 6.92
C ALA A 187 -0.89 -6.80 5.93
N ALA A 188 -0.73 -8.08 5.60
CA ALA A 188 0.20 -8.57 4.58
C ALA A 188 -0.25 -8.30 3.14
N LYS A 189 -1.38 -7.60 2.93
CA LYS A 189 -1.93 -7.27 1.61
C LYS A 189 -2.24 -8.50 0.75
N LEU A 190 -2.55 -9.63 1.40
CA LEU A 190 -3.03 -10.85 0.72
C LEU A 190 -4.50 -10.75 0.34
N VAL A 191 -5.24 -9.87 1.03
CA VAL A 191 -6.63 -9.48 0.77
C VAL A 191 -6.86 -7.99 1.09
N ASP A 192 -7.90 -7.38 0.51
CA ASP A 192 -8.28 -5.99 0.81
C ASP A 192 -9.11 -5.90 2.09
N PHE A 193 -10.00 -6.86 2.30
CA PHE A 193 -10.72 -7.04 3.54
C PHE A 193 -10.76 -8.51 3.96
N SER A 194 -11.08 -8.76 5.22
CA SER A 194 -11.39 -10.11 5.70
C SER A 194 -12.51 -10.08 6.72
N LEU A 195 -13.31 -11.14 6.78
CA LEU A 195 -14.29 -11.32 7.85
C LEU A 195 -13.62 -11.98 9.06
N GLY A 196 -14.19 -11.83 10.24
CA GLY A 196 -13.80 -12.63 11.40
C GLY A 196 -14.78 -12.59 12.56
N THR A 197 -14.54 -13.42 13.58
CA THR A 197 -15.39 -13.49 14.78
C THR A 197 -14.77 -12.69 15.93
N ASP A 198 -15.59 -11.97 16.69
CA ASP A 198 -15.21 -11.27 17.94
C ASP A 198 -16.19 -11.63 19.07
N THR A 199 -15.73 -12.52 19.96
CA THR A 199 -16.40 -12.89 21.22
C THR A 199 -15.89 -12.08 22.41
N GLY A 200 -14.61 -11.68 22.36
CA GLY A 200 -13.88 -11.07 23.48
C GLY A 200 -12.64 -10.27 23.06
N GLY A 201 -12.64 -9.74 21.83
CA GLY A 201 -11.54 -8.96 21.26
C GLY A 201 -10.95 -9.54 19.98
N SER A 202 -11.49 -10.65 19.49
CA SER A 202 -10.87 -11.42 18.41
C SER A 202 -10.87 -10.76 17.03
N VAL A 203 -11.55 -9.64 16.80
CA VAL A 203 -11.30 -8.74 15.65
C VAL A 203 -10.48 -7.51 16.09
N ARG A 204 -10.81 -6.94 17.25
CA ARG A 204 -10.24 -5.67 17.70
C ARG A 204 -8.75 -5.74 18.07
N VAL A 205 -8.33 -6.78 18.79
CA VAL A 205 -6.93 -7.03 19.18
C VAL A 205 -6.04 -7.27 17.96
N PRO A 206 -6.37 -8.19 17.04
CA PRO A 206 -5.56 -8.41 15.84
C PRO A 206 -5.44 -7.18 14.96
N ALA A 207 -6.52 -6.40 14.81
CA ALA A 207 -6.48 -5.17 14.03
C ALA A 207 -5.47 -4.17 14.62
N ALA A 208 -5.49 -4.00 15.95
CA ALA A 208 -4.53 -3.16 16.66
C ALA A 208 -3.07 -3.66 16.51
N TYR A 209 -2.83 -4.96 16.65
CA TYR A 209 -1.46 -5.50 16.60
C TYR A 209 -0.88 -5.60 15.18
N CYS A 210 -1.73 -5.84 14.18
CA CYS A 210 -1.34 -5.91 12.78
C CYS A 210 -1.44 -4.56 12.04
N GLY A 211 -1.64 -3.44 12.77
CA GLY A 211 -1.58 -2.09 12.20
C GLY A 211 -2.67 -1.74 11.18
N ILE A 212 -3.87 -2.34 11.31
CA ILE A 212 -4.98 -2.19 10.36
C ILE A 212 -6.26 -1.73 11.06
N PHE A 213 -7.31 -1.47 10.28
CA PHE A 213 -8.64 -1.20 10.80
C PHE A 213 -9.38 -2.52 11.05
N GLY A 214 -10.11 -2.58 12.16
CA GLY A 214 -11.06 -3.66 12.46
C GLY A 214 -12.34 -3.09 13.02
N LEU A 215 -13.49 -3.60 12.59
CA LEU A 215 -14.80 -3.23 13.10
C LEU A 215 -15.52 -4.44 13.68
N ARG A 216 -15.91 -4.32 14.95
CA ARG A 216 -16.93 -5.16 15.57
C ARG A 216 -18.27 -4.43 15.48
N PRO A 217 -19.31 -4.96 14.82
CA PRO A 217 -20.65 -4.36 14.84
C PRO A 217 -21.33 -4.59 16.19
N SER A 218 -22.48 -3.94 16.42
CA SER A 218 -23.30 -4.23 17.60
C SER A 218 -23.83 -5.67 17.54
N HIS A 219 -23.97 -6.31 18.71
CA HIS A 219 -24.45 -7.68 18.81
C HIS A 219 -25.85 -7.83 18.17
N GLY A 220 -26.04 -8.90 17.38
CA GLY A 220 -27.28 -9.17 16.67
C GLY A 220 -27.50 -8.42 15.33
N LEU A 221 -26.69 -7.41 14.98
CA LEU A 221 -26.88 -6.68 13.70
C LEU A 221 -26.41 -7.44 12.46
N VAL A 222 -25.49 -8.39 12.61
CA VAL A 222 -24.93 -9.21 11.52
C VAL A 222 -25.14 -10.67 11.87
N SER A 223 -25.70 -11.45 10.93
CA SER A 223 -26.03 -12.86 11.17
C SER A 223 -24.79 -13.69 11.48
N THR A 224 -24.90 -14.48 12.56
CA THR A 224 -23.93 -15.52 12.97
C THR A 224 -24.37 -16.93 12.51
N GLU A 225 -25.39 -17.04 11.66
CA GLU A 225 -25.88 -18.32 11.15
C GLU A 225 -24.82 -19.05 10.31
N ASN A 226 -24.66 -20.35 10.56
CA ASN A 226 -23.60 -21.19 10.00
C ASN A 226 -22.18 -20.64 10.29
N VAL A 227 -22.01 -20.06 11.48
CA VAL A 227 -20.71 -19.78 12.10
C VAL A 227 -20.62 -20.61 13.39
N VAL A 228 -19.51 -21.32 13.60
CA VAL A 228 -19.30 -22.16 14.80
C VAL A 228 -19.34 -21.28 16.05
N PRO A 229 -20.28 -21.51 16.99
CA PRO A 229 -20.45 -20.65 18.16
C PRO A 229 -19.33 -20.90 19.18
N MET A 230 -18.76 -19.82 19.72
CA MET A 230 -17.89 -19.85 20.90
C MET A 230 -18.73 -19.52 22.15
N SER A 231 -19.48 -18.41 22.07
CA SER A 231 -20.42 -17.93 23.08
C SER A 231 -21.42 -17.00 22.40
N GLN A 232 -22.60 -17.54 22.05
CA GLN A 232 -23.62 -16.87 21.24
C GLN A 232 -24.07 -15.51 21.79
N MET A 233 -24.01 -15.30 23.11
CA MET A 233 -24.33 -14.00 23.74
C MET A 233 -23.34 -12.88 23.40
N PHE A 234 -22.11 -13.21 23.01
CA PHE A 234 -21.05 -12.24 22.74
C PHE A 234 -20.52 -12.31 21.29
N ASP A 235 -20.68 -13.45 20.63
CA ASP A 235 -20.22 -13.70 19.27
C ASP A 235 -20.79 -12.68 18.28
N THR A 236 -19.90 -12.06 17.53
CA THR A 236 -20.22 -11.12 16.45
C THR A 236 -19.33 -11.40 15.25
N VAL A 237 -19.88 -11.25 14.04
CA VAL A 237 -19.06 -11.23 12.81
C VAL A 237 -18.60 -9.80 12.57
N GLY A 238 -17.31 -9.54 12.73
CA GLY A 238 -16.64 -8.30 12.36
C GLY A 238 -15.83 -8.45 11.08
N TRP A 239 -15.17 -7.37 10.68
CA TRP A 239 -14.29 -7.35 9.51
C TRP A 239 -13.09 -6.43 9.68
N PHE A 240 -12.08 -6.68 8.86
CA PHE A 240 -10.80 -5.98 8.81
C PHE A 240 -10.61 -5.32 7.45
N ALA A 241 -9.92 -4.18 7.42
CA ALA A 241 -9.43 -3.56 6.19
C ALA A 241 -8.16 -2.74 6.47
N ARG A 242 -7.33 -2.51 5.44
CA ARG A 242 -6.15 -1.63 5.57
C ARG A 242 -6.50 -0.13 5.57
N ASP A 243 -7.67 0.22 5.08
CA ASP A 243 -8.13 1.60 4.95
C ASP A 243 -9.62 1.74 5.30
N ILE A 244 -10.02 2.97 5.63
CA ILE A 244 -11.38 3.27 6.10
C ILE A 244 -12.43 3.21 4.98
N SER A 245 -12.05 3.40 3.71
CA SER A 245 -12.96 3.33 2.57
C SER A 245 -13.38 1.88 2.34
N THR A 246 -12.43 0.96 2.27
CA THR A 246 -12.70 -0.48 2.20
C THR A 246 -13.49 -0.97 3.41
N LEU A 247 -13.13 -0.55 4.63
CA LEU A 247 -13.89 -0.89 5.84
C LEU A 247 -15.37 -0.44 5.75
N SER A 248 -15.60 0.78 5.27
CA SER A 248 -16.94 1.38 5.09
C SER A 248 -17.72 0.72 3.95
N ARG A 249 -17.08 0.36 2.84
CA ARG A 249 -17.74 -0.37 1.74
C ARG A 249 -18.22 -1.75 2.18
N VAL A 250 -17.48 -2.45 3.04
CA VAL A 250 -17.92 -3.70 3.67
C VAL A 250 -19.07 -3.44 4.65
N SER A 251 -19.01 -2.37 5.45
CA SER A 251 -20.12 -1.96 6.32
C SER A 251 -21.43 -1.76 5.57
N ASN A 252 -21.39 -1.12 4.39
CA ASN A 252 -22.57 -0.87 3.55
C ASN A 252 -23.19 -2.14 2.95
N VAL A 253 -22.49 -3.28 2.98
CA VAL A 253 -22.99 -4.59 2.52
C VAL A 253 -23.47 -5.45 3.69
N LEU A 254 -22.82 -5.37 4.86
CA LEU A 254 -23.08 -6.25 5.99
C LEU A 254 -23.99 -5.66 7.07
N LEU A 255 -24.13 -4.33 7.15
CA LEU A 255 -25.04 -3.67 8.08
C LEU A 255 -26.39 -3.34 7.42
N PRO A 256 -27.51 -3.42 8.16
CA PRO A 256 -28.78 -2.89 7.67
C PRO A 256 -28.71 -1.36 7.54
N LEU A 257 -29.29 -0.82 6.45
CA LEU A 257 -29.42 0.63 6.27
C LEU A 257 -30.40 1.21 7.32
N PRO A 258 -30.10 2.37 7.93
CA PRO A 258 -31.03 3.03 8.84
C PRO A 258 -32.28 3.51 8.11
N ALA A 259 -33.45 3.42 8.76
CA ALA A 259 -34.75 3.66 8.13
C ALA A 259 -34.96 5.09 7.57
N ASP A 260 -34.19 6.06 8.07
CA ASP A 260 -34.21 7.46 7.61
C ASP A 260 -33.01 7.84 6.72
N ASN A 261 -32.07 6.91 6.48
CA ASN A 261 -30.80 7.14 5.77
C ASN A 261 -29.92 8.29 6.33
N THR A 262 -30.13 8.72 7.57
CA THR A 262 -29.37 9.82 8.19
C THR A 262 -28.18 9.31 9.00
N ILE A 263 -27.02 9.93 8.80
CA ILE A 263 -25.82 9.68 9.63
C ILE A 263 -25.76 10.78 10.68
N LYS A 264 -26.10 10.44 11.93
CA LYS A 264 -25.96 11.36 13.08
C LYS A 264 -24.48 11.75 13.24
N GLN A 265 -24.22 13.05 13.39
CA GLN A 265 -22.89 13.53 13.79
C GLN A 265 -22.73 13.37 15.30
N PRO A 266 -21.54 12.99 15.80
CA PRO A 266 -21.34 12.82 17.23
C PRO A 266 -21.34 14.17 17.96
N THR A 267 -22.13 14.28 19.03
CA THR A 267 -22.24 15.50 19.85
C THR A 267 -21.40 15.42 21.13
N GLN A 268 -21.06 14.21 21.59
CA GLN A 268 -20.29 13.98 22.81
C GLN A 268 -19.27 12.84 22.63
N PHE A 269 -18.06 13.02 23.16
CA PHE A 269 -16.99 12.03 23.18
C PHE A 269 -16.55 11.79 24.63
N THR A 270 -16.94 10.65 25.20
CA THR A 270 -16.46 10.25 26.53
C THR A 270 -15.09 9.59 26.42
N ILE A 271 -14.06 10.20 27.02
CA ILE A 271 -12.66 9.75 26.98
C ILE A 271 -12.20 9.43 28.41
N PRO A 272 -12.53 8.24 28.95
CA PRO A 272 -12.33 7.93 30.36
C PRO A 272 -10.85 7.70 30.69
N LYS A 273 -10.26 8.64 31.45
CA LYS A 273 -8.83 8.66 31.77
C LYS A 273 -8.34 7.38 32.44
N ASP A 274 -9.13 6.81 33.33
CA ASP A 274 -8.87 5.54 34.05
C ASP A 274 -8.64 4.36 33.10
N CYS A 275 -9.34 4.31 31.96
CA CYS A 275 -9.10 3.29 30.94
C CYS A 275 -7.73 3.45 30.25
N PHE A 276 -7.22 4.67 30.12
CA PHE A 276 -5.89 4.94 29.54
C PHE A 276 -4.75 4.70 30.54
N GLU A 277 -5.02 4.61 31.85
CA GLU A 277 -4.00 4.26 32.85
C GLU A 277 -3.50 2.81 32.68
N ILE A 278 -4.33 1.94 32.08
CA ILE A 278 -4.02 0.54 31.75
C ILE A 278 -2.87 0.43 30.71
N LEU A 279 -2.60 1.48 29.93
CA LEU A 279 -1.59 1.53 28.86
C LEU A 279 -0.13 1.56 29.35
N GLY A 280 0.13 1.68 30.65
CA GLY A 280 1.50 1.80 31.19
C GLY A 280 2.24 3.03 30.66
N SER A 281 3.45 2.86 30.14
CA SER A 281 4.36 3.96 29.76
C SER A 281 3.91 4.82 28.57
N LEU A 282 2.87 4.42 27.82
CA LEU A 282 2.33 5.16 26.66
C LEU A 282 1.06 5.97 26.98
N ARG A 283 0.60 5.90 28.23
CA ARG A 283 -0.60 6.55 28.79
C ARG A 283 -0.78 8.01 28.38
N ASP A 284 0.11 8.91 28.84
CA ASP A 284 -0.18 10.34 28.82
C ASP A 284 -0.10 10.94 27.41
N GLN A 285 0.83 10.48 26.58
CA GLN A 285 0.95 10.95 25.18
C GLN A 285 -0.27 10.55 24.34
N THR A 286 -0.73 9.31 24.43
CA THR A 286 -1.90 8.85 23.65
C THR A 286 -3.17 9.57 24.10
N TYR A 287 -3.37 9.71 25.42
CA TYR A 287 -4.52 10.41 25.98
C TYR A 287 -4.56 11.88 25.55
N GLN A 288 -3.45 12.62 25.70
CA GLN A 288 -3.36 14.05 25.33
C GLN A 288 -3.62 14.28 23.84
N VAL A 289 -3.04 13.45 22.95
CA VAL A 289 -3.21 13.59 21.49
C VAL A 289 -4.66 13.35 21.07
N LEU A 290 -5.33 12.33 21.63
CA LEU A 290 -6.74 12.06 21.33
C LEU A 290 -7.64 13.21 21.80
N ASN A 291 -7.45 13.66 23.04
CA ASN A 291 -8.21 14.74 23.65
C ASN A 291 -8.11 16.04 22.83
N ALA A 292 -6.88 16.46 22.52
CA ALA A 292 -6.61 17.65 21.71
C ALA A 292 -7.15 17.53 20.28
N SER A 293 -7.09 16.34 19.66
CA SER A 293 -7.58 16.13 18.29
C SER A 293 -9.10 16.20 18.20
N ILE A 294 -9.81 15.62 19.18
CA ILE A 294 -11.27 15.68 19.24
C ILE A 294 -11.73 17.10 19.57
N ALA A 295 -11.16 17.73 20.61
CA ALA A 295 -11.47 19.11 20.97
C ALA A 295 -11.25 20.10 19.81
N LYS A 296 -10.17 19.92 19.02
CA LYS A 296 -9.89 20.73 17.83
C LYS A 296 -10.92 20.55 16.71
N ARG A 297 -11.55 19.38 16.58
CA ARG A 297 -12.48 19.06 15.48
C ARG A 297 -13.96 19.29 15.84
N PHE A 298 -14.34 19.02 17.09
CA PHE A 298 -15.73 19.02 17.56
C PHE A 298 -16.02 20.05 18.66
N GLY A 299 -15.00 20.80 19.12
CA GLY A 299 -15.09 21.75 20.23
C GLY A 299 -14.69 21.12 21.58
N SER A 300 -14.25 21.96 22.52
CA SER A 300 -13.91 21.53 23.89
C SER A 300 -15.09 20.87 24.61
N ASP A 301 -16.28 21.42 24.40
CA ASP A 301 -17.48 21.10 25.17
C ASP A 301 -18.08 19.75 24.74
N ALA A 302 -17.65 19.23 23.59
CA ALA A 302 -17.93 17.88 23.13
C ALA A 302 -17.09 16.81 23.86
N VAL A 303 -16.07 17.17 24.66
CA VAL A 303 -15.18 16.21 25.32
C VAL A 303 -15.54 16.01 26.79
N ASP A 304 -15.82 14.75 27.15
CA ASP A 304 -16.21 14.32 28.49
C ASP A 304 -15.17 13.37 29.09
N ASN A 305 -14.41 13.85 30.07
CA ASN A 305 -13.26 13.15 30.63
C ASN A 305 -13.55 12.39 31.95
N ARG A 306 -14.81 11.99 32.19
CA ARG A 306 -15.22 11.33 33.44
C ARG A 306 -14.54 9.98 33.67
N ASN A 307 -14.45 9.56 34.93
CA ASN A 307 -13.94 8.24 35.32
C ASN A 307 -14.98 7.14 35.01
N LEU A 308 -14.62 6.14 34.19
CA LEU A 308 -15.55 5.06 33.83
C LEU A 308 -15.75 4.07 34.97
N GLY A 309 -14.71 3.70 35.70
CA GLY A 309 -14.80 2.80 36.85
C GLY A 309 -15.74 3.31 37.95
N GLU A 310 -15.66 4.59 38.28
CA GLU A 310 -16.56 5.27 39.21
C GLU A 310 -17.99 5.33 38.67
N PHE A 311 -18.15 5.73 37.40
CA PHE A 311 -19.47 5.77 36.75
C PHE A 311 -20.15 4.39 36.78
N VAL A 312 -19.44 3.33 36.42
CA VAL A 312 -19.96 1.96 36.45
C VAL A 312 -20.29 1.53 37.87
N SER A 313 -19.44 1.84 38.86
CA SER A 313 -19.69 1.52 40.27
C SER A 313 -20.95 2.17 40.82
N ASN A 314 -21.24 3.41 40.38
CA ASN A 314 -22.40 4.19 40.82
C ASN A 314 -23.70 3.84 40.07
N ASN A 315 -23.62 3.30 38.84
CA ASN A 315 -24.78 3.08 37.96
C ASN A 315 -25.09 1.60 37.65
N VAL A 316 -24.31 0.65 38.17
CA VAL A 316 -24.54 -0.80 38.02
C VAL A 316 -24.71 -1.42 39.41
N PRO A 317 -25.92 -1.41 40.00
CA PRO A 317 -26.12 -1.69 41.42
C PRO A 317 -25.52 -3.00 41.94
N LYS A 318 -25.54 -4.08 41.15
CA LYS A 318 -25.01 -5.38 41.58
C LYS A 318 -23.49 -5.49 41.48
N ILE A 319 -22.77 -4.54 40.88
CA ILE A 319 -21.32 -4.66 40.68
C ILE A 319 -20.52 -4.57 41.98
N GLY A 320 -21.02 -3.82 42.97
CA GLY A 320 -20.32 -3.61 44.26
C GLY A 320 -19.98 -4.90 45.00
N LYS A 321 -20.87 -5.91 44.94
CA LYS A 321 -20.67 -7.26 45.50
C LYS A 321 -19.47 -7.99 44.90
N PHE A 322 -19.15 -7.72 43.63
CA PHE A 322 -18.01 -8.33 42.94
C PHE A 322 -16.73 -7.49 43.10
N ILE A 323 -16.83 -6.15 43.16
CA ILE A 323 -15.68 -5.26 43.36
C ILE A 323 -14.94 -5.56 44.67
N SER A 324 -15.65 -5.91 45.75
CA SER A 324 -15.05 -6.28 47.05
C SER A 324 -14.12 -7.51 47.02
N ASP A 325 -14.28 -8.37 46.01
CA ASP A 325 -13.44 -9.56 45.83
C ASP A 325 -12.18 -9.26 45.00
N PHE A 326 -12.24 -8.26 44.09
CA PHE A 326 -11.13 -7.88 43.21
C PHE A 326 -10.24 -6.74 43.75
N SER A 327 -10.73 -5.93 44.69
CA SER A 327 -9.99 -4.83 45.32
C SER A 327 -8.77 -5.26 46.16
N LYS A 328 -8.55 -6.57 46.33
CA LYS A 328 -7.42 -7.18 47.06
C LYS A 328 -6.27 -7.64 46.17
N SER A 329 -6.33 -7.40 44.86
CA SER A 329 -5.29 -7.79 43.90
C SER A 329 -4.39 -6.60 43.51
N GLU A 330 -3.07 -6.79 43.50
CA GLU A 330 -2.08 -5.75 43.14
C GLU A 330 -2.03 -5.41 41.63
N SER A 331 -3.07 -5.75 40.88
CA SER A 331 -3.13 -5.54 39.43
C SER A 331 -3.50 -4.08 39.10
N PRO A 332 -2.80 -3.39 38.18
CA PRO A 332 -3.10 -2.02 37.76
C PRO A 332 -4.33 -1.98 36.84
N SER A 333 -5.48 -2.38 37.38
CA SER A 333 -6.75 -2.58 36.70
C SER A 333 -7.85 -1.77 37.39
N VAL A 334 -8.77 -1.21 36.61
CA VAL A 334 -9.95 -0.53 37.15
C VAL A 334 -10.84 -1.61 37.81
N PRO A 335 -11.09 -1.60 39.13
CA PRO A 335 -11.70 -2.75 39.82
C PRO A 335 -13.08 -3.13 39.29
N ALA A 336 -13.89 -2.15 38.90
CA ALA A 336 -15.16 -2.36 38.22
C ALA A 336 -15.01 -3.12 36.90
N LEU A 337 -14.04 -2.75 36.05
CA LEU A 337 -13.80 -3.43 34.77
C LEU A 337 -13.26 -4.85 34.97
N SER A 338 -12.47 -5.10 36.02
CA SER A 338 -12.01 -6.45 36.38
C SER A 338 -13.17 -7.35 36.85
N ALA A 339 -14.12 -6.81 37.63
CA ALA A 339 -15.36 -7.52 37.97
C ALA A 339 -16.20 -7.84 36.73
N ILE A 340 -16.37 -6.89 35.80
CA ILE A 340 -17.04 -7.10 34.51
C ILE A 340 -16.33 -8.18 33.68
N SER A 341 -15.00 -8.14 33.60
CA SER A 341 -14.18 -9.14 32.89
C SER A 341 -14.37 -10.56 33.44
N TYR A 342 -14.41 -10.71 34.76
CA TYR A 342 -14.67 -11.99 35.41
C TYR A 342 -16.04 -12.56 35.01
N VAL A 343 -17.08 -11.72 35.04
CA VAL A 343 -18.46 -12.09 34.68
C VAL A 343 -18.58 -12.50 33.22
N VAL A 344 -17.96 -11.76 32.29
CA VAL A 344 -17.87 -12.14 30.87
C VAL A 344 -17.21 -13.52 30.73
N GLY A 345 -16.08 -13.76 31.41
CA GLY A 345 -15.39 -15.04 31.37
C GLY A 345 -16.22 -16.22 31.93
N CYS A 346 -17.03 -15.98 32.97
CA CYS A 346 -17.96 -16.99 33.49
C CYS A 346 -19.06 -17.35 32.50
N LEU A 347 -19.70 -16.34 31.89
CA LEU A 347 -20.74 -16.54 30.88
C LEU A 347 -20.18 -17.26 29.63
N GLN A 348 -19.01 -16.84 29.13
CA GLN A 348 -18.32 -17.48 28.02
C GLN A 348 -18.00 -18.97 28.28
N ARG A 349 -17.50 -19.32 29.47
CA ARG A 349 -17.23 -20.73 29.82
C ARG A 349 -18.52 -21.56 29.90
N SER A 350 -19.60 -20.98 30.39
CA SER A 350 -20.91 -21.65 30.48
C SER A 350 -21.47 -21.98 29.08
N GLU A 351 -21.47 -21.01 28.16
CA GLU A 351 -21.93 -21.24 26.78
C GLU A 351 -20.98 -22.15 25.99
N PHE A 352 -19.66 -22.02 26.17
CA PHE A 352 -18.71 -22.93 25.55
C PHE A 352 -18.93 -24.38 26.01
N LYS A 353 -19.17 -24.59 27.30
CA LYS A 353 -19.52 -25.91 27.87
C LYS A 353 -20.83 -26.43 27.27
N ALA A 354 -21.87 -25.60 27.15
CA ALA A 354 -23.14 -26.00 26.53
C ALA A 354 -22.98 -26.41 25.05
N ASN A 355 -22.16 -25.69 24.29
CA ASN A 355 -21.95 -25.94 22.86
C ASN A 355 -20.99 -27.11 22.56
N HIS A 356 -19.95 -27.33 23.38
CA HIS A 356 -18.80 -28.17 23.00
C HIS A 356 -18.50 -29.34 23.94
N ALA A 357 -19.08 -29.40 25.15
CA ALA A 357 -18.68 -30.42 26.13
C ALA A 357 -18.97 -31.86 25.66
N GLU A 358 -20.07 -32.12 24.94
CA GLU A 358 -20.37 -33.44 24.39
C GLU A 358 -19.25 -33.91 23.44
N TRP A 359 -18.87 -33.05 22.49
CA TRP A 359 -17.80 -33.34 21.54
C TRP A 359 -16.44 -33.54 22.23
N VAL A 360 -16.06 -32.64 23.15
CA VAL A 360 -14.79 -32.74 23.89
C VAL A 360 -14.72 -34.03 24.72
N ASN A 361 -15.80 -34.41 25.41
CA ASN A 361 -15.85 -35.62 26.22
C ASN A 361 -15.85 -36.92 25.39
N THR A 362 -16.49 -36.90 24.22
CA THR A 362 -16.64 -38.07 23.34
C THR A 362 -15.38 -38.31 22.49
N VAL A 363 -14.89 -37.26 21.83
CA VAL A 363 -13.78 -37.33 20.88
C VAL A 363 -12.42 -37.28 21.59
N LYS A 364 -12.35 -36.64 22.76
CA LYS A 364 -11.10 -36.41 23.53
C LYS A 364 -9.99 -35.82 22.65
N PRO A 365 -10.25 -34.64 22.03
CA PRO A 365 -9.39 -34.06 21.03
C PRO A 365 -7.97 -33.81 21.55
N ASN A 366 -6.99 -33.88 20.67
CA ASN A 366 -5.63 -33.49 21.00
C ASN A 366 -5.54 -31.97 21.09
N LEU A 367 -5.60 -31.42 22.31
CA LEU A 367 -5.53 -29.98 22.56
C LEU A 367 -4.11 -29.52 22.88
N GLY A 368 -3.71 -28.36 22.36
CA GLY A 368 -2.46 -27.69 22.69
C GLY A 368 -2.36 -27.32 24.18
N PRO A 369 -1.14 -27.17 24.75
CA PRO A 369 -0.96 -27.12 26.21
C PRO A 369 -1.82 -26.07 26.95
N GLY A 370 -1.75 -24.79 26.56
CA GLY A 370 -2.53 -23.73 27.19
C GLY A 370 -4.03 -23.74 26.84
N ILE A 371 -4.41 -24.40 25.75
CA ILE A 371 -5.82 -24.53 25.32
C ILE A 371 -6.49 -25.67 26.08
N ARG A 372 -5.76 -26.76 26.35
CA ARG A 372 -6.20 -27.89 27.17
C ARG A 372 -6.68 -27.45 28.54
N GLU A 373 -5.92 -26.60 29.23
CA GLU A 373 -6.28 -26.09 30.56
C GLU A 373 -7.55 -25.22 30.50
N ARG A 374 -7.70 -24.38 29.48
CA ARG A 374 -8.88 -23.51 29.30
C ARG A 374 -10.14 -24.28 28.93
N VAL A 375 -10.04 -25.22 27.99
CA VAL A 375 -11.14 -26.11 27.60
C VAL A 375 -11.53 -27.01 28.76
N HIS A 376 -10.56 -27.58 29.48
CA HIS A 376 -10.83 -28.37 30.68
C HIS A 376 -11.53 -27.53 31.75
N GLY A 377 -10.99 -26.35 32.08
CA GLY A 377 -11.59 -25.43 33.04
C GLY A 377 -12.99 -24.95 32.63
N ALA A 378 -13.27 -24.78 31.33
CA ALA A 378 -14.60 -24.47 30.85
C ALA A 378 -15.57 -25.65 31.10
N ILE A 379 -15.24 -26.86 30.65
CA ILE A 379 -16.14 -28.03 30.80
C ILE A 379 -16.29 -28.49 32.25
N THR A 380 -15.28 -28.36 33.10
CA THR A 380 -15.34 -28.76 34.52
C THR A 380 -15.85 -27.66 35.45
N SER A 381 -15.90 -26.39 35.01
CA SER A 381 -16.41 -25.32 35.86
C SER A 381 -17.85 -25.59 36.33
N GLU A 382 -18.06 -25.39 37.62
CA GLU A 382 -19.39 -25.28 38.20
C GLU A 382 -20.06 -24.00 37.67
N ALA A 383 -21.37 -24.06 37.45
CA ALA A 383 -22.12 -22.88 37.09
C ALA A 383 -22.13 -21.92 38.28
N GLY A 384 -21.42 -20.79 38.15
CA GLY A 384 -21.62 -19.64 39.04
C GLY A 384 -23.06 -19.11 38.97
N PRO A 385 -23.40 -18.02 39.69
CA PRO A 385 -24.75 -17.48 39.72
C PRO A 385 -25.12 -16.82 38.38
N MET A 386 -25.47 -17.64 37.38
CA MET A 386 -25.70 -17.19 36.00
C MET A 386 -26.81 -16.15 35.91
N GLU A 387 -27.87 -16.29 36.71
CA GLU A 387 -28.95 -15.31 36.81
C GLU A 387 -28.43 -13.94 37.30
N GLU A 388 -27.56 -13.90 38.32
CA GLU A 388 -26.92 -12.64 38.74
C GLU A 388 -26.04 -12.06 37.64
N PHE A 389 -25.31 -12.90 36.89
CA PHE A 389 -24.47 -12.47 35.76
C PHE A 389 -25.28 -11.91 34.58
N HIS A 390 -26.42 -12.51 34.23
CA HIS A 390 -27.34 -12.00 33.20
C HIS A 390 -27.97 -10.67 33.62
N VAL A 391 -28.34 -10.50 34.89
CA VAL A 391 -28.85 -9.22 35.39
C VAL A 391 -27.74 -8.15 35.39
N LEU A 392 -26.52 -8.47 35.83
CA LEU A 392 -25.39 -7.55 35.77
C LEU A 392 -25.06 -7.10 34.34
N ARG A 393 -25.15 -8.01 33.35
CA ARG A 393 -25.04 -7.65 31.92
C ARG A 393 -26.07 -6.59 31.51
N THR A 394 -27.30 -6.75 31.98
CA THR A 394 -28.43 -5.88 31.64
C THR A 394 -28.26 -4.50 32.29
N GLU A 395 -27.91 -4.47 33.58
CA GLU A 395 -27.57 -3.24 34.32
C GLU A 395 -26.39 -2.49 33.67
N PHE A 396 -25.30 -3.21 33.34
CA PHE A 396 -24.12 -2.63 32.70
C PHE A 396 -24.40 -2.07 31.31
N LYS A 397 -25.20 -2.77 30.49
CA LYS A 397 -25.62 -2.24 29.18
C LYS A 397 -26.44 -0.95 29.36
N ALA A 398 -27.44 -0.96 30.22
CA ALA A 398 -28.30 0.22 30.46
C ALA A 398 -27.49 1.43 30.95
N ALA A 399 -26.49 1.21 31.82
CA ALA A 399 -25.58 2.25 32.27
C ALA A 399 -24.74 2.84 31.13
N LEU A 400 -24.22 2.02 30.21
CA LEU A 400 -23.48 2.52 29.04
C LEU A 400 -24.38 3.15 27.97
N ASP A 401 -25.62 2.67 27.79
CA ASP A 401 -26.62 3.31 26.91
C ASP A 401 -26.90 4.75 27.42
N ALA A 402 -27.09 4.91 28.73
CA ALA A 402 -27.30 6.22 29.37
C ALA A 402 -26.04 7.12 29.34
N LEU A 403 -24.83 6.53 29.36
CA LEU A 403 -23.57 7.26 29.25
C LEU A 403 -23.37 7.83 27.85
N VAL A 404 -23.49 6.97 26.84
CA VAL A 404 -23.11 7.28 25.45
C VAL A 404 -24.25 7.96 24.69
N LYS A 405 -25.50 7.65 25.01
CA LYS A 405 -26.70 8.15 24.31
C LYS A 405 -26.70 7.77 22.82
N ASP A 406 -27.67 8.30 22.09
CA ASP A 406 -27.92 8.06 20.66
C ASP A 406 -26.83 8.61 19.70
N ASP A 407 -26.04 9.57 20.16
CA ASP A 407 -25.17 10.42 19.37
C ASP A 407 -23.82 10.71 20.05
N GLY A 408 -23.46 9.98 21.11
CA GLY A 408 -22.13 10.03 21.72
C GLY A 408 -21.20 8.90 21.27
N ILE A 409 -19.91 9.03 21.60
CA ILE A 409 -18.88 8.03 21.31
C ILE A 409 -18.01 7.81 22.56
N LEU A 410 -17.89 6.55 22.99
CA LEU A 410 -16.95 6.14 24.04
C LEU A 410 -15.58 5.80 23.45
N VAL A 411 -14.54 6.55 23.82
CA VAL A 411 -13.18 6.41 23.30
C VAL A 411 -12.28 5.73 24.32
N ILE A 412 -12.04 4.43 24.15
CA ILE A 412 -11.19 3.60 25.02
C ILE A 412 -9.99 3.00 24.26
N PRO A 413 -8.85 2.73 24.93
CA PRO A 413 -7.79 1.95 24.33
C PRO A 413 -8.26 0.52 24.03
N THR A 414 -7.89 -0.01 22.87
CA THR A 414 -8.27 -1.37 22.45
C THR A 414 -7.41 -2.47 23.12
N VAL A 415 -6.16 -2.15 23.44
CA VAL A 415 -5.15 -3.08 23.95
C VAL A 415 -4.24 -2.36 24.97
N PRO A 416 -3.67 -3.06 25.97
CA PRO A 416 -2.98 -2.44 27.11
C PRO A 416 -1.52 -2.04 26.82
N GLY A 417 -1.09 -2.06 25.56
CA GLY A 417 0.28 -1.74 25.12
C GLY A 417 0.65 -2.40 23.79
N SER A 418 1.94 -2.37 23.46
CA SER A 418 2.48 -3.05 22.28
C SER A 418 2.24 -4.57 22.32
N PRO A 419 2.13 -5.24 21.16
CA PRO A 419 1.94 -6.69 21.09
C PRO A 419 3.05 -7.45 21.86
N PRO A 420 2.73 -8.49 22.64
CA PRO A 420 3.73 -9.34 23.27
C PRO A 420 4.72 -9.93 22.26
N LYS A 421 5.98 -10.13 22.67
CA LYS A 421 6.95 -10.86 21.84
C LYS A 421 6.56 -12.32 21.73
N LEU A 422 6.86 -12.95 20.60
CA LEU A 422 6.77 -14.40 20.48
C LEU A 422 7.58 -15.06 21.60
N ARG A 423 7.02 -16.08 22.25
CA ARG A 423 7.64 -16.78 23.41
C ARG A 423 7.85 -15.90 24.66
N THR A 424 7.02 -14.89 24.88
CA THR A 424 6.95 -14.18 26.17
C THR A 424 6.64 -15.17 27.30
N GLU A 425 7.27 -15.01 28.47
CA GLU A 425 7.03 -15.87 29.64
C GLU A 425 5.55 -15.93 30.05
N ALA A 426 5.06 -17.11 30.42
CA ALA A 426 3.64 -17.34 30.67
C ALA A 426 3.02 -16.38 31.69
N ALA A 427 3.74 -16.07 32.78
CA ALA A 427 3.25 -15.14 33.82
C ALA A 427 3.17 -13.68 33.33
N ALA A 428 4.13 -13.23 32.51
CA ALA A 428 4.11 -11.90 31.92
C ALA A 428 3.01 -11.78 30.86
N LEU A 429 2.81 -12.85 30.07
CA LEU A 429 1.75 -12.93 29.09
C LEU A 429 0.36 -12.96 29.74
N GLU A 430 0.16 -13.69 30.83
CA GLU A 430 -1.13 -13.74 31.55
C GLU A 430 -1.48 -12.38 32.19
N ASN A 431 -0.50 -11.69 32.80
CA ASN A 431 -0.66 -10.31 33.29
C ASN A 431 -1.02 -9.31 32.18
N PHE A 432 -0.53 -9.54 30.95
CA PHE A 432 -0.90 -8.76 29.79
C PHE A 432 -2.33 -9.09 29.32
N ARG A 433 -2.70 -10.37 29.28
CA ARG A 433 -4.05 -10.84 28.92
C ARG A 433 -5.11 -10.30 29.86
N ALA A 434 -4.91 -10.36 31.18
CA ALA A 434 -5.85 -9.86 32.18
C ALA A 434 -6.19 -8.36 31.99
N ARG A 435 -5.18 -7.54 31.71
CA ARG A 435 -5.35 -6.11 31.39
C ARG A 435 -6.07 -5.87 30.07
N ALA A 436 -5.78 -6.68 29.05
CA ALA A 436 -6.49 -6.62 27.78
C ALA A 436 -7.98 -6.97 27.96
N PHE A 437 -8.29 -8.07 28.64
CA PHE A 437 -9.67 -8.51 28.86
C PHE A 437 -10.53 -7.46 29.61
N SER A 438 -9.96 -6.73 30.57
CA SER A 438 -10.66 -5.64 31.27
C SER A 438 -11.15 -4.52 30.32
N LEU A 439 -10.39 -4.20 29.27
CA LEU A 439 -10.80 -3.25 28.22
C LEU A 439 -11.79 -3.89 27.22
N LEU A 440 -11.52 -5.13 26.81
CA LEU A 440 -12.28 -5.82 25.78
C LEU A 440 -13.69 -6.22 26.24
N ALA A 441 -13.86 -6.44 27.54
CA ALA A 441 -15.12 -6.80 28.19
C ALA A 441 -16.16 -5.66 28.19
N ILE A 442 -15.76 -4.40 28.06
CA ILE A 442 -16.68 -3.24 27.96
C ILE A 442 -17.65 -3.46 26.79
N ALA A 443 -17.11 -3.58 25.57
CA ALA A 443 -17.93 -3.82 24.38
C ALA A 443 -18.53 -5.24 24.36
N GLY A 444 -17.83 -6.22 24.94
CA GLY A 444 -18.31 -7.59 25.10
C GLY A 444 -19.65 -7.63 25.84
N LEU A 445 -19.68 -7.14 27.07
CA LEU A 445 -20.86 -7.20 27.93
C LEU A 445 -22.00 -6.30 27.44
N SER A 446 -21.70 -5.08 26.96
CA SER A 446 -22.73 -4.14 26.47
C SER A 446 -23.30 -4.48 25.10
N GLY A 447 -22.57 -5.27 24.30
CA GLY A 447 -22.93 -5.55 22.90
C GLY A 447 -22.69 -4.38 21.93
N PHE A 448 -21.97 -3.33 22.34
CA PHE A 448 -21.72 -2.13 21.52
C PHE A 448 -20.81 -2.42 20.31
N CYS A 449 -21.02 -1.69 19.21
CA CYS A 449 -20.04 -1.65 18.14
C CYS A 449 -18.72 -1.01 18.62
N GLN A 450 -17.60 -1.42 18.05
CA GLN A 450 -16.29 -0.83 18.35
C GLN A 450 -15.35 -0.96 17.14
N GLY A 451 -14.80 0.17 16.71
CA GLY A 451 -13.69 0.23 15.77
C GLY A 451 -12.34 0.18 16.49
N ALA A 452 -11.32 -0.37 15.81
CA ALA A 452 -9.93 -0.41 16.25
C ALA A 452 -8.99 0.11 15.16
N ARG A 453 -7.98 0.89 15.55
CA ARG A 453 -6.84 1.35 14.74
C ARG A 453 -5.65 1.61 15.68
N VAL A 454 -4.42 1.40 15.21
CA VAL A 454 -3.19 1.78 15.93
C VAL A 454 -2.39 2.85 15.15
N ARG A 455 -1.61 3.64 15.90
CA ARG A 455 -0.68 4.67 15.39
C ARG A 455 0.48 4.00 14.66
N ASP A 456 0.90 4.58 13.54
CA ASP A 456 1.86 3.97 12.61
C ASP A 456 3.14 3.47 13.32
N TYR A 457 3.47 2.19 13.13
CA TYR A 457 4.73 1.62 13.60
C TYR A 457 5.88 2.06 12.69
N PRO A 458 6.96 2.68 13.23
CA PRO A 458 8.16 2.93 12.44
C PRO A 458 8.86 1.58 12.19
N GLN A 459 8.70 1.04 10.98
CA GLN A 459 9.32 -0.23 10.60
C GLN A 459 10.81 -0.05 10.25
N SER A 460 11.67 -0.11 11.26
CA SER A 460 13.09 -0.35 11.08
C SER A 460 13.38 -1.86 10.99
N GLY A 461 13.78 -2.31 9.81
CA GLY A 461 14.58 -3.50 9.50
C GLY A 461 14.23 -4.84 10.19
N LEU A 462 13.66 -5.78 9.42
CA LEU A 462 13.95 -7.23 9.47
C LEU A 462 13.11 -7.97 8.41
N ASP A 463 13.64 -8.15 7.19
CA ASP A 463 12.93 -8.90 6.12
C ASP A 463 13.87 -9.78 5.27
N HIS A 464 14.89 -10.35 5.92
CA HIS A 464 15.68 -11.46 5.39
C HIS A 464 15.48 -12.71 6.25
N LEU A 465 15.45 -13.88 5.58
CA LEU A 465 15.16 -15.24 6.10
C LEU A 465 13.66 -15.58 6.25
N HIS A 466 13.15 -16.34 5.27
CA HIS A 466 12.52 -17.67 5.46
C HIS A 466 11.89 -18.27 4.17
N ARG A 467 11.85 -17.54 3.04
CA ARG A 467 11.24 -18.04 1.77
C ARG A 467 12.06 -19.09 0.99
N SER A 468 13.29 -19.42 1.39
CA SER A 468 14.21 -20.30 0.65
C SER A 468 14.04 -21.81 0.88
N ALA A 469 13.11 -22.21 1.77
CA ALA A 469 12.88 -23.61 2.14
C ALA A 469 11.73 -24.29 1.38
N LEU A 470 10.60 -23.59 1.15
CA LEU A 470 9.38 -24.24 0.66
C LEU A 470 9.30 -24.40 -0.87
N LEU A 471 9.98 -23.54 -1.63
CA LEU A 471 9.92 -23.52 -3.10
C LEU A 471 10.81 -24.58 -3.78
N ARG A 472 11.65 -25.31 -3.03
CA ARG A 472 12.45 -26.42 -3.57
C ARG A 472 11.65 -27.70 -3.82
N GLY A 473 10.54 -27.91 -3.11
CA GLY A 473 9.74 -29.15 -3.22
C GLY A 473 8.73 -29.19 -4.38
N LEU A 474 8.48 -28.06 -5.05
CA LEU A 474 7.43 -27.94 -6.09
C LEU A 474 7.97 -27.65 -7.49
N ARG A 475 9.30 -27.68 -7.68
CA ARG A 475 9.96 -27.31 -8.94
C ARG A 475 10.34 -28.48 -9.86
N GLU A 476 10.03 -29.72 -9.48
CA GLU A 476 10.41 -30.93 -10.23
C GLU A 476 9.30 -31.53 -11.11
N ARG A 477 8.12 -30.89 -11.22
CA ARG A 477 7.03 -31.35 -12.12
C ARG A 477 6.27 -30.18 -12.74
N GLY A 478 6.51 -29.91 -14.03
CA GLY A 478 5.80 -28.89 -14.79
C GLY A 478 6.71 -28.26 -15.84
N GLU A 479 6.63 -28.78 -17.08
CA GLU A 479 7.43 -28.31 -18.20
C GLU A 479 7.01 -26.90 -18.63
N GLY A 480 7.95 -26.13 -19.18
CA GLY A 480 7.80 -24.68 -19.35
C GLY A 480 6.94 -24.25 -20.54
N MET A 481 6.43 -23.01 -20.47
CA MET A 481 5.80 -22.33 -21.58
C MET A 481 6.41 -20.93 -21.72
N ALA A 482 7.49 -20.84 -22.50
CA ALA A 482 8.08 -19.57 -22.89
C ALA A 482 7.31 -19.00 -24.09
N MET A 483 6.67 -17.84 -23.92
CA MET A 483 6.04 -17.11 -25.02
C MET A 483 7.12 -16.37 -25.82
N GLY A 484 7.39 -16.84 -27.04
CA GLY A 484 8.29 -16.15 -27.97
C GLY A 484 7.62 -14.93 -28.60
N ILE A 485 8.33 -13.80 -28.64
CA ILE A 485 7.98 -12.63 -29.45
C ILE A 485 8.86 -12.65 -30.70
N GLU A 486 8.26 -12.79 -31.88
CA GLU A 486 8.96 -12.61 -33.15
C GLU A 486 9.16 -11.11 -33.42
N GLY A 487 10.28 -10.59 -32.92
CA GLY A 487 10.69 -9.19 -33.06
C GLY A 487 11.80 -8.86 -32.08
N GLY A 488 12.90 -8.25 -32.57
CA GLY A 488 13.99 -7.79 -31.70
C GLY A 488 13.51 -6.71 -30.73
N ASP A 489 14.19 -6.56 -29.59
CA ASP A 489 13.80 -5.62 -28.53
C ASP A 489 14.18 -4.15 -28.79
N TYR A 490 14.45 -3.80 -30.03
CA TYR A 490 14.89 -2.47 -30.47
C TYR A 490 16.15 -1.96 -29.74
N GLY A 491 16.93 -2.82 -29.07
CA GLY A 491 18.05 -2.41 -28.22
C GLY A 491 17.64 -1.68 -26.95
N ALA A 492 16.37 -1.81 -26.51
CA ALA A 492 15.84 -1.04 -25.38
C ALA A 492 16.38 -1.49 -24.01
N PHE A 493 16.78 -2.76 -23.87
CA PHE A 493 17.20 -3.38 -22.62
C PHE A 493 18.71 -3.66 -22.59
N MET A 494 19.37 -3.28 -21.49
CA MET A 494 20.74 -3.72 -21.20
C MET A 494 20.79 -4.98 -20.33
N GLU A 495 19.74 -5.20 -19.52
CA GLU A 495 19.56 -6.45 -18.78
C GLU A 495 18.07 -6.80 -18.74
N LYS A 496 17.69 -8.03 -19.12
CA LYS A 496 16.32 -8.53 -18.98
C LYS A 496 16.20 -9.45 -17.78
N PHE A 497 15.19 -9.17 -16.96
CA PHE A 497 14.82 -10.00 -15.82
C PHE A 497 13.40 -9.66 -15.41
N GLU A 498 12.71 -10.63 -14.81
CA GLU A 498 11.42 -10.36 -14.21
C GLU A 498 11.57 -9.98 -12.74
N LEU A 499 11.06 -8.79 -12.35
CA LEU A 499 10.62 -8.57 -10.98
C LEU A 499 9.11 -8.76 -10.98
N LEU A 500 8.69 -9.90 -10.46
CA LEU A 500 7.28 -10.18 -10.26
C LEU A 500 6.75 -9.26 -9.14
N PRO A 501 5.51 -8.77 -9.23
CA PRO A 501 4.85 -8.13 -8.11
C PRO A 501 4.81 -9.11 -6.91
N PRO A 502 4.73 -8.61 -5.66
CA PRO A 502 4.60 -9.48 -4.49
C PRO A 502 3.41 -10.42 -4.67
N GLN A 503 3.66 -11.74 -4.63
CA GLN A 503 2.63 -12.75 -4.83
C GLN A 503 1.49 -12.57 -3.81
N SER A 504 0.35 -12.07 -4.29
CA SER A 504 -0.91 -11.93 -3.55
C SER A 504 -2.01 -12.71 -4.27
N GLN A 505 -3.04 -13.13 -3.53
CA GLN A 505 -4.17 -13.86 -4.12
C GLN A 505 -5.20 -12.92 -4.79
N GLN A 506 -4.91 -11.62 -4.84
CA GLN A 506 -5.71 -10.56 -5.49
C GLN A 506 -4.96 -9.88 -6.62
N GLN A 507 -3.95 -10.54 -7.20
CA GLN A 507 -3.04 -9.89 -8.14
C GLN A 507 -3.81 -9.10 -9.20
N GLU A 508 -4.92 -9.68 -9.72
CA GLU A 508 -5.84 -9.15 -10.75
C GLU A 508 -6.42 -7.74 -10.53
N GLU A 509 -6.41 -7.22 -9.30
CA GLU A 509 -7.15 -6.00 -8.96
C GLU A 509 -6.29 -4.87 -8.42
N LEU A 510 -4.98 -5.06 -8.34
CA LEU A 510 -4.06 -4.00 -7.99
C LEU A 510 -4.04 -2.91 -9.10
N PRO A 511 -3.78 -1.62 -8.81
CA PRO A 511 -3.99 -0.53 -9.76
C PRO A 511 -3.24 -0.69 -11.10
N LEU A 512 -2.10 -1.37 -11.09
CA LEU A 512 -1.25 -1.68 -12.24
C LEU A 512 -1.22 -3.18 -12.57
N HIS A 513 -2.21 -3.95 -12.12
CA HIS A 513 -2.30 -5.35 -12.50
C HIS A 513 -2.28 -5.55 -14.02
N GLY A 514 -1.61 -6.62 -14.43
CA GLY A 514 -1.52 -7.07 -15.82
C GLY A 514 -0.61 -6.19 -16.66
N LEU A 515 -0.16 -5.04 -16.12
CA LEU A 515 0.76 -4.14 -16.78
C LEU A 515 2.20 -4.59 -16.57
N THR A 516 2.96 -4.46 -17.62
CA THR A 516 4.40 -4.66 -17.65
C THR A 516 5.13 -3.33 -17.61
N PHE A 517 6.31 -3.27 -16.98
CA PHE A 517 7.12 -2.05 -16.98
C PHE A 517 8.63 -2.28 -17.07
N ALA A 518 9.33 -1.27 -17.59
CA ALA A 518 10.78 -1.27 -17.67
C ALA A 518 11.38 -0.21 -16.73
N ILE A 519 12.59 -0.48 -16.22
CA ILE A 519 13.27 0.35 -15.22
C ILE A 519 14.57 0.92 -15.84
N LYS A 520 14.76 2.23 -15.82
CA LYS A 520 16.04 2.85 -16.22
C LYS A 520 17.20 2.38 -15.33
N ASP A 521 18.40 2.17 -15.87
CA ASP A 521 19.60 1.79 -15.10
C ASP A 521 20.21 2.94 -14.25
N ILE A 522 19.33 3.62 -13.52
CA ILE A 522 19.62 4.64 -12.50
C ILE A 522 18.87 4.33 -11.19
N PHE A 523 17.88 3.43 -11.22
CA PHE A 523 17.16 2.95 -10.05
C PHE A 523 17.85 1.72 -9.47
N ASP A 524 18.05 1.73 -8.16
CA ASP A 524 18.55 0.58 -7.44
C ASP A 524 17.49 -0.51 -7.27
N ILE A 525 17.97 -1.74 -7.33
CA ILE A 525 17.20 -2.97 -7.13
C ILE A 525 18.05 -3.87 -6.24
N SER A 526 17.50 -4.29 -5.09
CA SER A 526 18.24 -5.06 -4.09
C SER A 526 18.89 -6.31 -4.71
N GLY A 527 20.19 -6.48 -4.48
CA GLY A 527 20.99 -7.57 -5.02
C GLY A 527 21.43 -7.42 -6.48
N ARG A 528 21.12 -6.28 -7.15
CA ARG A 528 21.62 -5.94 -8.49
C ARG A 528 22.50 -4.70 -8.43
N VAL A 529 23.48 -4.60 -9.33
CA VAL A 529 24.29 -3.38 -9.46
C VAL A 529 23.52 -2.36 -10.33
N THR A 530 23.70 -1.08 -10.03
CA THR A 530 23.28 0.03 -10.89
C THR A 530 24.47 0.56 -11.65
N GLY A 531 24.44 0.44 -12.97
CA GLY A 531 25.57 0.81 -13.84
C GLY A 531 25.60 2.29 -14.19
N PHE A 532 24.50 3.02 -13.94
CA PHE A 532 24.35 4.43 -14.34
C PHE A 532 24.58 4.63 -15.85
N GLY A 533 24.25 3.61 -16.65
CA GLY A 533 24.51 3.58 -18.09
C GLY A 533 25.97 3.35 -18.48
N ASN A 534 26.90 3.04 -17.56
CA ASN A 534 28.32 2.83 -17.88
C ASN A 534 28.88 1.51 -17.27
N PRO A 535 29.65 0.69 -18.03
CA PRO A 535 30.21 -0.57 -17.51
C PRO A 535 31.17 -0.43 -16.32
N ASP A 536 31.96 0.64 -16.24
CA ASP A 536 32.85 0.87 -15.09
C ASP A 536 32.06 1.25 -13.83
N GLY A 537 30.90 1.90 -14.00
CA GLY A 537 29.92 2.08 -12.92
C GLY A 537 29.50 0.73 -12.35
N ALA A 538 29.04 -0.18 -13.21
CA ALA A 538 28.64 -1.54 -12.81
C ALA A 538 29.79 -2.40 -12.26
N ARG A 539 31.05 -2.13 -12.66
CA ARG A 539 32.24 -2.86 -12.19
C ARG A 539 32.71 -2.42 -10.80
N THR A 540 32.47 -1.16 -10.42
CA THR A 540 33.04 -0.58 -9.20
C THR A 540 32.06 -0.39 -8.06
N HIS A 541 30.75 -0.41 -8.34
CA HIS A 541 29.72 -0.33 -7.31
C HIS A 541 29.31 -1.74 -6.84
N ALA A 542 29.06 -1.88 -5.55
CA ALA A 542 28.47 -3.09 -4.99
C ALA A 542 27.01 -3.25 -5.46
N PRO A 543 26.45 -4.48 -5.45
CA PRO A 543 25.02 -4.66 -5.61
C PRO A 543 24.24 -3.85 -4.56
N ALA A 544 23.17 -3.19 -4.97
CA ALA A 544 22.40 -2.31 -4.11
C ALA A 544 21.81 -3.08 -2.92
N ALA A 545 21.84 -2.48 -1.73
CA ALA A 545 21.27 -3.07 -0.53
C ALA A 545 19.73 -3.09 -0.56
N ALA A 546 19.12 -2.03 -1.08
CA ALA A 546 17.67 -1.84 -1.15
C ALA A 546 17.22 -1.59 -2.60
N THR A 547 15.92 -1.77 -2.84
CA THR A 547 15.25 -1.37 -4.09
C THR A 547 14.66 0.02 -3.92
N SER A 548 14.68 0.86 -4.95
CA SER A 548 14.05 2.19 -4.93
C SER A 548 12.57 2.11 -4.53
N PRO A 549 12.07 2.97 -3.61
CA PRO A 549 10.67 2.97 -3.20
C PRO A 549 9.68 3.13 -4.34
N VAL A 550 10.06 3.82 -5.43
CA VAL A 550 9.19 3.94 -6.62
C VAL A 550 9.05 2.61 -7.35
N VAL A 551 10.15 1.85 -7.51
CA VAL A 551 10.11 0.50 -8.08
C VAL A 551 9.30 -0.43 -7.18
N LEU A 552 9.48 -0.36 -5.86
CA LEU A 552 8.70 -1.13 -4.89
C LEU A 552 7.20 -0.78 -4.91
N ALA A 553 6.84 0.50 -4.97
CA ALA A 553 5.45 0.94 -5.08
C ALA A 553 4.80 0.44 -6.38
N THR A 554 5.54 0.49 -7.48
CA THR A 554 5.10 -0.01 -8.80
C THR A 554 4.84 -1.52 -8.78
N LEU A 555 5.75 -2.31 -8.20
CA LEU A 555 5.59 -3.75 -7.99
C LEU A 555 4.45 -4.07 -7.02
N ALA A 556 4.33 -3.33 -5.91
CA ALA A 556 3.25 -3.50 -4.93
C ALA A 556 1.87 -3.13 -5.50
N ALA A 557 1.82 -2.30 -6.53
CA ALA A 557 0.62 -2.00 -7.31
C ALA A 557 0.34 -3.02 -8.42
N GLY A 558 1.04 -4.15 -8.46
CA GLY A 558 0.70 -5.32 -9.27
C GLY A 558 1.33 -5.39 -10.66
N ALA A 559 2.17 -4.41 -11.03
CA ALA A 559 2.90 -4.46 -12.28
C ALA A 559 4.09 -5.42 -12.21
N THR A 560 4.44 -6.03 -13.35
CA THR A 560 5.65 -6.87 -13.48
C THR A 560 6.76 -6.08 -14.17
N SER A 561 7.94 -6.02 -13.58
CA SER A 561 9.09 -5.43 -14.29
C SER A 561 9.70 -6.43 -15.25
N VAL A 562 10.12 -5.98 -16.44
CA VAL A 562 10.69 -6.79 -17.54
C VAL A 562 12.21 -6.57 -17.71
N GLY A 563 12.81 -5.64 -16.96
CA GLY A 563 14.27 -5.50 -16.86
C GLY A 563 14.76 -4.06 -16.78
N LYS A 564 16.09 -3.91 -16.89
CA LYS A 564 16.82 -2.63 -16.92
C LYS A 564 17.03 -2.14 -18.35
N THR A 565 16.67 -0.87 -18.59
CA THR A 565 16.74 -0.22 -19.90
C THR A 565 18.02 0.57 -20.09
N VAL A 566 18.46 0.64 -21.36
CA VAL A 566 19.55 1.50 -21.80
C VAL A 566 19.21 2.97 -21.50
N MET A 567 20.25 3.75 -21.16
CA MET A 567 20.19 5.19 -20.93
C MET A 567 21.47 5.87 -21.42
N ASP A 568 21.44 7.18 -21.68
CA ASP A 568 22.67 7.96 -21.86
C ASP A 568 23.54 7.83 -20.58
N GLU A 569 24.84 7.67 -20.76
CA GLU A 569 25.82 7.51 -19.68
C GLU A 569 25.69 8.64 -18.64
N MET A 570 25.69 8.25 -17.36
CA MET A 570 25.58 9.14 -16.20
C MET A 570 24.37 10.09 -16.23
N ALA A 571 23.33 9.70 -16.98
CA ALA A 571 22.17 10.53 -17.31
C ALA A 571 22.47 11.90 -17.96
N TYR A 572 23.73 12.19 -18.33
CA TYR A 572 24.22 13.55 -18.61
C TYR A 572 24.02 14.00 -20.08
N SER A 573 22.93 13.56 -20.70
CA SER A 573 22.58 13.89 -22.08
C SER A 573 21.08 13.69 -22.33
N ILE A 574 20.59 14.27 -23.44
CA ILE A 574 19.20 14.15 -23.89
C ILE A 574 19.08 13.44 -25.26
N ASN A 575 20.14 12.80 -25.75
CA ASN A 575 20.16 12.27 -27.12
C ASN A 575 19.63 10.84 -27.23
N GLY A 576 19.97 9.98 -26.27
CA GLY A 576 19.57 8.57 -26.27
C GLY A 576 20.63 7.59 -26.77
N GLU A 577 21.81 8.08 -27.11
CA GLU A 577 22.95 7.28 -27.57
C GLU A 577 23.81 6.83 -26.37
N ASN A 578 24.29 5.58 -26.41
CA ASN A 578 25.23 5.02 -25.43
C ASN A 578 26.35 4.27 -26.17
N ALA A 579 27.61 4.55 -25.83
CA ALA A 579 28.76 3.98 -26.54
C ALA A 579 29.03 2.50 -26.20
N HIS A 580 28.53 2.03 -25.06
CA HIS A 580 28.82 0.69 -24.52
C HIS A 580 27.68 -0.29 -24.78
N TYR A 581 26.43 0.16 -24.61
CA TYR A 581 25.22 -0.66 -24.77
C TYR A 581 24.51 -0.45 -26.11
N GLY A 582 24.99 0.49 -26.94
CA GLY A 582 24.38 0.84 -28.21
C GLY A 582 23.25 1.88 -28.06
N THR A 583 22.62 2.22 -29.19
CA THR A 583 21.52 3.20 -29.24
C THR A 583 20.21 2.48 -29.50
N PRO A 584 19.19 2.61 -28.62
CA PRO A 584 17.86 2.05 -28.87
C PRO A 584 17.24 2.63 -30.15
N THR A 585 16.71 1.77 -31.01
CA THR A 585 16.10 2.16 -32.29
C THR A 585 14.75 2.82 -32.04
N ASN A 586 14.58 4.09 -32.44
CA ASN A 586 13.31 4.80 -32.33
C ASN A 586 12.23 4.13 -33.23
N PRO A 587 11.14 3.56 -32.67
CA PRO A 587 10.14 2.83 -33.46
C PRO A 587 9.34 3.72 -34.42
N CYS A 588 9.25 5.03 -34.14
CA CYS A 588 8.52 5.98 -34.98
C CYS A 588 9.40 6.62 -36.06
N ALA A 589 10.73 6.61 -35.89
CA ALA A 589 11.68 7.14 -36.87
C ALA A 589 13.06 6.46 -36.77
N PRO A 590 13.25 5.27 -37.38
CA PRO A 590 14.44 4.45 -37.15
C PRO A 590 15.80 5.04 -37.59
N ASP A 591 15.81 6.10 -38.42
CA ASP A 591 17.04 6.82 -38.81
C ASP A 591 17.45 7.91 -37.80
N ARG A 592 16.71 8.05 -36.70
CA ARG A 592 16.83 9.13 -35.71
C ARG A 592 17.01 8.60 -34.30
N VAL A 593 17.56 9.45 -33.46
CA VAL A 593 17.77 9.16 -32.04
C VAL A 593 16.43 8.98 -31.31
N PRO A 594 16.34 8.11 -30.30
CA PRO A 594 15.13 7.93 -29.48
C PRO A 594 14.92 9.07 -28.48
N GLY A 595 15.92 9.92 -28.24
CA GLY A 595 15.94 10.90 -27.16
C GLY A 595 16.40 10.25 -25.86
N GLY A 596 16.80 11.07 -24.89
CA GLY A 596 17.39 10.61 -23.65
C GLY A 596 17.19 11.58 -22.49
N SER A 597 17.71 11.31 -21.28
CA SER A 597 18.54 10.14 -20.96
C SER A 597 17.78 8.83 -20.74
N SER A 598 16.44 8.82 -20.69
CA SER A 598 15.65 7.59 -20.49
C SER A 598 15.30 6.88 -21.81
N SER A 599 16.29 6.67 -22.70
CA SER A 599 16.08 6.21 -24.08
C SER A 599 15.41 4.85 -24.20
N GLY A 600 15.98 3.83 -23.55
CA GLY A 600 15.43 2.48 -23.57
C GLY A 600 14.05 2.41 -22.90
N SER A 601 13.79 3.21 -21.87
CA SER A 601 12.46 3.31 -21.24
C SER A 601 11.38 3.75 -22.24
N ALA A 602 11.65 4.79 -23.03
CA ALA A 602 10.69 5.27 -24.02
C ALA A 602 10.55 4.33 -25.22
N VAL A 603 11.66 3.77 -25.73
CA VAL A 603 11.62 2.80 -26.83
C VAL A 603 10.86 1.54 -26.40
N ALA A 604 11.05 1.03 -25.18
CA ALA A 604 10.30 -0.13 -24.70
C ALA A 604 8.78 0.09 -24.66
N VAL A 605 8.33 1.30 -24.28
CA VAL A 605 6.90 1.67 -24.28
C VAL A 605 6.38 1.88 -25.71
N ALA A 606 7.11 2.59 -26.56
CA ALA A 606 6.71 2.89 -27.94
C ALA A 606 6.69 1.63 -28.83
N ALA A 607 7.66 0.73 -28.68
CA ALA A 607 7.75 -0.56 -29.36
C ALA A 607 6.78 -1.62 -28.80
N LYS A 608 5.97 -1.27 -27.76
CA LYS A 608 5.02 -2.18 -27.10
C LYS A 608 5.67 -3.39 -26.42
N LEU A 609 6.92 -3.26 -25.98
CA LEU A 609 7.63 -4.27 -25.20
C LEU A 609 7.21 -4.26 -23.72
N VAL A 610 6.75 -3.10 -23.23
CA VAL A 610 6.13 -2.91 -21.91
C VAL A 610 4.99 -1.89 -22.00
N ASP A 611 4.10 -1.84 -21.01
CA ASP A 611 2.95 -0.90 -21.01
C ASP A 611 3.31 0.51 -20.56
N PHE A 612 4.17 0.60 -19.55
CA PHE A 612 4.76 1.85 -19.09
C PHE A 612 6.24 1.65 -18.74
N ALA A 613 6.97 2.73 -18.47
CA ALA A 613 8.34 2.62 -18.00
C ALA A 613 8.69 3.74 -17.03
N LEU A 614 9.59 3.44 -16.10
CA LEU A 614 10.16 4.41 -15.17
C LEU A 614 11.42 5.04 -15.79
N GLY A 615 11.59 6.33 -15.55
CA GLY A 615 12.75 7.11 -15.96
C GLY A 615 13.02 8.24 -14.98
N THR A 616 14.03 9.04 -15.29
CA THR A 616 14.35 10.26 -14.55
C THR A 616 14.38 11.44 -15.49
N ASP A 617 13.89 12.59 -15.04
CA ASP A 617 13.96 13.87 -15.74
C ASP A 617 14.76 14.85 -14.89
N THR A 618 15.95 15.23 -15.36
CA THR A 618 16.75 16.32 -14.75
C THR A 618 16.62 17.57 -15.61
N GLY A 619 16.98 17.45 -16.90
CA GLY A 619 16.93 18.53 -17.90
C GLY A 619 16.03 18.23 -19.10
N GLY A 620 15.08 17.31 -18.98
CA GLY A 620 14.24 16.85 -20.11
C GLY A 620 14.21 15.34 -20.30
N SER A 621 14.88 14.58 -19.44
CA SER A 621 15.17 13.16 -19.66
C SER A 621 13.98 12.18 -19.60
N VAL A 622 12.77 12.66 -19.34
CA VAL A 622 11.50 11.96 -19.67
C VAL A 622 10.79 12.64 -20.84
N ARG A 623 10.73 13.97 -20.85
CA ARG A 623 9.97 14.76 -21.84
C ARG A 623 10.49 14.63 -23.28
N VAL A 624 11.81 14.65 -23.48
CA VAL A 624 12.47 14.53 -24.79
C VAL A 624 12.24 13.15 -25.42
N PRO A 625 12.58 12.02 -24.77
CA PRO A 625 12.33 10.71 -25.36
C PRO A 625 10.85 10.39 -25.54
N ALA A 626 9.96 10.93 -24.70
CA ALA A 626 8.51 10.82 -24.90
C ALA A 626 8.07 11.50 -26.20
N ALA A 627 8.51 12.75 -26.41
CA ALA A 627 8.27 13.50 -27.64
C ALA A 627 8.78 12.77 -28.88
N TYR A 628 10.03 12.29 -28.85
CA TYR A 628 10.68 11.68 -30.01
C TYR A 628 10.15 10.28 -30.35
N CYS A 629 9.68 9.53 -29.36
CA CYS A 629 9.07 8.21 -29.55
C CYS A 629 7.53 8.26 -29.69
N GLY A 630 6.93 9.45 -29.73
CA GLY A 630 5.50 9.63 -29.97
C GLY A 630 4.57 9.10 -28.87
N ILE A 631 5.02 9.15 -27.61
CA ILE A 631 4.30 8.64 -26.43
C ILE A 631 4.12 9.73 -25.36
N PHE A 632 3.31 9.47 -24.34
CA PHE A 632 3.18 10.36 -23.19
C PHE A 632 4.38 10.22 -22.25
N GLY A 633 4.77 11.32 -21.62
CA GLY A 633 5.81 11.33 -20.58
C GLY A 633 5.55 12.41 -19.55
N LEU A 634 5.46 12.03 -18.28
CA LEU A 634 5.18 12.93 -17.16
C LEU A 634 6.46 13.18 -16.34
N ARG A 635 6.87 14.45 -16.27
CA ARG A 635 7.77 14.99 -15.23
C ARG A 635 6.89 15.47 -14.08
N PRO A 636 6.84 14.81 -12.91
CA PRO A 636 6.14 15.36 -11.77
C PRO A 636 6.90 16.54 -11.16
N SER A 637 6.22 17.27 -10.28
CA SER A 637 6.79 18.36 -9.49
C SER A 637 7.98 17.88 -8.66
N HIS A 638 8.99 18.73 -8.55
CA HIS A 638 10.24 18.39 -7.87
C HIS A 638 10.02 18.04 -6.38
N GLY A 639 10.54 16.89 -5.93
CA GLY A 639 10.38 16.39 -4.57
C GLY A 639 9.01 15.78 -4.22
N VAL A 640 8.05 15.70 -5.16
CA VAL A 640 6.73 15.08 -4.91
C VAL A 640 6.78 13.54 -4.96
N VAL A 641 7.69 12.99 -5.77
CA VAL A 641 7.96 11.54 -5.87
C VAL A 641 9.37 11.28 -5.35
N SER A 642 9.53 10.25 -4.52
CA SER A 642 10.82 9.94 -3.88
C SER A 642 11.92 9.59 -4.91
N THR A 643 13.09 10.17 -4.72
CA THR A 643 14.34 9.87 -5.44
C THR A 643 15.27 8.95 -4.63
N GLU A 644 14.77 8.32 -3.57
CA GLU A 644 15.56 7.41 -2.72
C GLU A 644 15.99 6.15 -3.50
N ASN A 645 17.24 5.75 -3.30
CA ASN A 645 17.94 4.68 -4.03
C ASN A 645 17.81 4.85 -5.56
N VAL A 646 18.00 6.10 -6.01
CA VAL A 646 18.20 6.50 -7.41
C VAL A 646 19.54 7.22 -7.48
N THR A 647 20.44 6.82 -8.38
CA THR A 647 21.74 7.49 -8.54
C THR A 647 21.52 8.95 -8.97
N PRO A 648 22.00 9.95 -8.22
CA PRO A 648 21.71 11.35 -8.53
C PRO A 648 22.49 11.82 -9.75
N MET A 649 21.86 12.65 -10.58
CA MET A 649 22.56 13.49 -11.56
C MET A 649 22.74 14.90 -10.99
N SER A 650 21.64 15.49 -10.49
CA SER A 650 21.58 16.79 -9.84
C SER A 650 20.29 16.88 -9.03
N GLN A 651 20.40 16.69 -7.71
CA GLN A 651 19.31 16.61 -6.74
C GLN A 651 18.39 17.84 -6.75
N MET A 652 18.90 19.03 -7.11
CA MET A 652 18.09 20.25 -7.28
C MET A 652 17.03 20.18 -8.38
N PHE A 653 17.14 19.24 -9.32
CA PHE A 653 16.28 19.15 -10.50
C PHE A 653 15.76 17.75 -10.81
N ASP A 654 16.42 16.70 -10.31
CA ASP A 654 16.07 15.29 -10.52
C ASP A 654 14.64 15.00 -10.07
N THR A 655 13.83 14.43 -10.97
CA THR A 655 12.53 13.84 -10.64
C THR A 655 12.40 12.45 -11.26
N VAL A 656 11.69 11.57 -10.56
CA VAL A 656 11.27 10.27 -11.11
C VAL A 656 10.00 10.48 -11.93
N GLY A 657 10.06 10.17 -13.22
CA GLY A 657 8.93 10.30 -14.14
C GLY A 657 8.63 8.99 -14.87
N TRP A 658 7.52 8.96 -15.59
CA TRP A 658 7.06 7.75 -16.28
C TRP A 658 6.48 8.02 -17.66
N PHE A 659 6.50 6.98 -18.47
CA PHE A 659 6.05 6.95 -19.87
C PHE A 659 4.85 6.02 -20.04
N ALA A 660 3.92 6.35 -20.93
CA ALA A 660 2.87 5.42 -21.37
C ALA A 660 2.42 5.74 -22.80
N ARG A 661 1.81 4.77 -23.49
CA ARG A 661 1.23 4.98 -24.84
C ARG A 661 -0.10 5.75 -24.81
N ASP A 662 -0.79 5.74 -23.68
CA ASP A 662 -2.13 6.29 -23.51
C ASP A 662 -2.30 6.94 -22.13
N LEU A 663 -3.27 7.86 -22.01
CA LEU A 663 -3.54 8.59 -20.77
C LEU A 663 -4.14 7.71 -19.66
N SER A 664 -4.80 6.60 -19.97
CA SER A 664 -5.38 5.73 -18.94
C SER A 664 -4.27 5.01 -18.18
N THR A 665 -3.35 4.38 -18.90
CA THR A 665 -2.12 3.78 -18.35
C THR A 665 -1.28 4.81 -17.61
N LEU A 666 -1.06 5.99 -18.21
CA LEU A 666 -0.32 7.07 -17.54
C LEU A 666 -0.96 7.47 -16.21
N SER A 667 -2.29 7.58 -16.18
CA SER A 667 -3.04 7.99 -14.99
C SER A 667 -3.05 6.93 -13.90
N ARG A 668 -3.19 5.65 -14.26
CA ARG A 668 -3.08 4.53 -13.31
C ARG A 668 -1.72 4.54 -12.59
N VAL A 669 -0.64 4.86 -13.31
CA VAL A 669 0.70 5.00 -12.71
C VAL A 669 0.78 6.25 -11.82
N SER A 670 0.21 7.37 -12.28
CA SER A 670 0.09 8.60 -11.48
C SER A 670 -0.67 8.39 -10.16
N ASP A 671 -1.72 7.56 -10.16
CA ASP A 671 -2.49 7.25 -8.96
C ASP A 671 -1.71 6.48 -7.89
N VAL A 672 -0.69 5.72 -8.30
CA VAL A 672 0.21 4.98 -7.42
C VAL A 672 1.38 5.85 -6.92
N LEU A 673 1.92 6.71 -7.79
CA LEU A 673 3.17 7.43 -7.52
C LEU A 673 3.00 8.87 -7.03
N LEU A 674 1.88 9.54 -7.32
CA LEU A 674 1.59 10.87 -6.81
C LEU A 674 0.85 10.82 -5.47
N PRO A 675 1.16 11.70 -4.50
CA PRO A 675 0.39 11.85 -3.28
C PRO A 675 -1.12 11.97 -3.52
N LEU A 676 -1.90 11.46 -2.57
CA LEU A 676 -3.35 11.66 -2.56
C LEU A 676 -3.66 13.14 -2.26
N PRO A 677 -4.63 13.76 -2.95
CA PRO A 677 -4.99 15.15 -2.70
C PRO A 677 -5.73 15.27 -1.36
N ALA A 678 -5.60 16.44 -0.70
CA ALA A 678 -6.25 16.71 0.59
C ALA A 678 -7.76 17.03 0.46
N ASP A 679 -8.20 17.39 -0.74
CA ASP A 679 -9.59 17.58 -1.16
C ASP A 679 -9.76 16.89 -2.53
N ASN A 680 -10.90 16.23 -2.77
CA ASN A 680 -11.19 15.56 -4.03
C ASN A 680 -11.63 16.53 -5.15
N ASN A 681 -11.79 17.83 -4.85
CA ASN A 681 -12.09 18.85 -5.86
C ASN A 681 -10.86 19.19 -6.72
N ILE A 682 -10.81 18.64 -7.94
CA ILE A 682 -9.89 19.10 -8.98
C ILE A 682 -10.45 20.41 -9.58
N LYS A 683 -9.65 21.49 -9.54
CA LYS A 683 -10.01 22.79 -10.13
C LYS A 683 -10.14 22.68 -11.65
N GLN A 684 -11.02 23.48 -12.25
CA GLN A 684 -11.06 23.69 -13.70
C GLN A 684 -10.04 24.76 -14.11
N PRO A 685 -9.42 24.67 -15.30
CA PRO A 685 -8.43 25.64 -15.73
C PRO A 685 -9.08 26.98 -16.11
N THR A 686 -8.56 28.09 -15.60
CA THR A 686 -9.08 29.44 -15.88
C THR A 686 -8.30 30.18 -16.96
N GLN A 687 -7.05 29.80 -17.22
CA GLN A 687 -6.21 30.43 -18.24
C GLN A 687 -5.16 29.48 -18.81
N PHE A 688 -4.89 29.59 -20.11
CA PHE A 688 -3.83 28.90 -20.83
C PHE A 688 -2.88 29.93 -21.45
N THR A 689 -1.67 30.05 -20.92
CA THR A 689 -0.60 30.82 -21.56
C THR A 689 0.00 29.99 -22.68
N ILE A 690 -0.11 30.43 -23.93
CA ILE A 690 0.43 29.79 -25.14
C ILE A 690 1.45 30.75 -25.79
N PRO A 691 2.69 30.81 -25.29
CA PRO A 691 3.60 31.88 -25.66
C PRO A 691 4.21 31.67 -27.04
N LYS A 692 3.86 32.54 -27.98
CA LYS A 692 4.23 32.42 -29.40
C LYS A 692 5.74 32.32 -29.63
N ASP A 693 6.55 33.05 -28.85
CA ASP A 693 8.01 33.03 -28.90
C ASP A 693 8.61 31.64 -28.60
N CYS A 694 7.94 30.81 -27.79
CA CYS A 694 8.35 29.42 -27.59
C CYS A 694 8.11 28.54 -28.83
N PHE A 695 7.10 28.87 -29.66
CA PHE A 695 6.83 28.16 -30.91
C PHE A 695 7.74 28.65 -32.06
N GLU A 696 8.22 29.89 -32.00
CA GLU A 696 9.21 30.42 -32.95
C GLU A 696 10.55 29.65 -32.88
N ILE A 697 10.87 29.03 -31.72
CA ILE A 697 12.02 28.12 -31.55
C ILE A 697 11.95 26.90 -32.50
N LEU A 698 10.76 26.47 -32.95
CA LEU A 698 10.59 25.36 -33.90
C LEU A 698 11.21 25.65 -35.28
N GLY A 699 11.40 26.93 -35.64
CA GLY A 699 12.14 27.37 -36.81
C GLY A 699 11.48 27.15 -38.19
N SER A 700 10.28 26.56 -38.25
CA SER A 700 9.57 26.30 -39.51
C SER A 700 8.25 27.06 -39.61
N LEU A 701 8.10 27.87 -40.67
CA LEU A 701 6.87 28.59 -41.00
C LEU A 701 5.68 27.69 -41.40
N LYS A 702 5.89 26.38 -41.55
CA LYS A 702 4.83 25.38 -41.86
C LYS A 702 4.36 24.60 -40.62
N ASP A 703 4.92 24.90 -39.46
CA ASP A 703 4.51 24.27 -38.21
C ASP A 703 3.15 24.82 -37.76
N GLN A 704 2.16 23.94 -37.69
CA GLN A 704 0.79 24.28 -37.31
C GLN A 704 0.53 24.03 -35.81
N THR A 705 1.53 23.59 -35.04
CA THR A 705 1.37 23.18 -33.64
C THR A 705 0.85 24.32 -32.77
N TYR A 706 1.29 25.56 -33.01
CA TYR A 706 0.77 26.75 -32.33
C TYR A 706 -0.73 26.97 -32.59
N GLN A 707 -1.17 26.84 -33.85
CA GLN A 707 -2.56 27.02 -34.28
C GLN A 707 -3.44 25.87 -33.79
N ILE A 708 -2.96 24.62 -33.86
CA ILE A 708 -3.64 23.43 -33.33
C ILE A 708 -3.92 23.61 -31.84
N LEU A 709 -2.91 24.01 -31.07
CA LEU A 709 -3.02 24.19 -29.62
C LEU A 709 -3.96 25.35 -29.26
N ASN A 710 -3.82 26.51 -29.92
CA ASN A 710 -4.73 27.66 -29.77
C ASN A 710 -6.19 27.27 -30.08
N ALA A 711 -6.44 26.64 -31.24
CA ALA A 711 -7.77 26.20 -31.65
C ALA A 711 -8.37 25.18 -30.69
N SER A 712 -7.55 24.25 -30.18
CA SER A 712 -8.00 23.22 -29.25
C SER A 712 -8.42 23.79 -27.90
N VAL A 713 -7.61 24.69 -27.34
CA VAL A 713 -7.94 25.36 -26.08
C VAL A 713 -9.16 26.26 -26.24
N ALA A 714 -9.18 27.13 -27.26
CA ALA A 714 -10.30 28.04 -27.52
C ALA A 714 -11.62 27.29 -27.71
N LYS A 715 -11.60 26.13 -28.39
CA LYS A 715 -12.77 25.27 -28.59
C LYS A 715 -13.22 24.54 -27.31
N ARG A 716 -12.30 24.15 -26.43
CA ARG A 716 -12.60 23.34 -25.24
C ARG A 716 -12.90 24.16 -23.98
N PHE A 717 -12.29 25.33 -23.85
CA PHE A 717 -12.33 26.19 -22.65
C PHE A 717 -12.76 27.64 -22.95
N GLY A 718 -13.03 27.98 -24.21
CA GLY A 718 -13.40 29.32 -24.66
C GLY A 718 -12.19 30.17 -25.07
N SER A 719 -12.39 31.07 -26.03
CA SER A 719 -11.33 31.96 -26.53
C SER A 719 -10.74 32.87 -25.43
N ASP A 720 -11.56 33.29 -24.48
CA ASP A 720 -11.17 34.19 -23.38
C ASP A 720 -10.20 33.52 -22.38
N ALA A 721 -10.12 32.19 -22.38
CA ALA A 721 -9.15 31.44 -21.59
C ALA A 721 -7.75 31.43 -22.22
N VAL A 722 -7.57 31.90 -23.47
CA VAL A 722 -6.30 31.84 -24.21
C VAL A 722 -5.50 33.12 -24.04
N ASP A 723 -4.24 32.98 -23.62
CA ASP A 723 -3.29 34.06 -23.41
C ASP A 723 -2.02 33.85 -24.25
N ASN A 724 -1.87 34.62 -25.32
CA ASN A 724 -0.74 34.49 -26.26
C ASN A 724 0.43 35.47 -25.98
N ARG A 725 0.63 35.88 -24.72
CA ARG A 725 1.75 36.77 -24.33
C ARG A 725 3.14 36.20 -24.66
N ASN A 726 4.13 37.08 -24.79
CA ASN A 726 5.53 36.68 -24.97
C ASN A 726 6.13 36.21 -23.63
N LEU A 727 6.68 34.99 -23.56
CA LEU A 727 7.27 34.45 -22.33
C LEU A 727 8.66 35.04 -22.05
N GLY A 728 9.48 35.25 -23.09
CA GLY A 728 10.80 35.86 -22.95
C GLY A 728 10.77 37.26 -22.34
N GLU A 729 9.83 38.10 -22.79
CA GLU A 729 9.58 39.44 -22.24
C GLU A 729 9.06 39.35 -20.80
N PHE A 730 8.08 38.47 -20.53
CA PHE A 730 7.58 38.24 -19.18
C PHE A 730 8.70 37.86 -18.20
N VAL A 731 9.56 36.91 -18.58
CA VAL A 731 10.71 36.48 -17.76
C VAL A 731 11.70 37.63 -17.57
N SER A 732 12.02 38.38 -18.64
CA SER A 732 12.95 39.53 -18.57
C SER A 732 12.46 40.61 -17.60
N ASN A 733 11.16 40.85 -17.54
CA ASN A 733 10.54 41.87 -16.69
C ASN A 733 10.31 41.41 -15.23
N ASN A 734 10.31 40.10 -14.95
CA ASN A 734 9.93 39.55 -13.63
C ASN A 734 11.05 38.73 -12.94
N VAL A 735 12.24 38.61 -13.55
CA VAL A 735 13.41 37.91 -13.00
C VAL A 735 14.62 38.86 -12.98
N PRO A 736 14.73 39.77 -11.99
CA PRO A 736 15.73 40.85 -11.99
C PRO A 736 17.18 40.40 -12.23
N THR A 737 17.59 39.26 -11.68
CA THR A 737 18.96 38.74 -11.78
C THR A 737 19.32 38.33 -13.23
N ILE A 738 18.33 38.14 -14.12
CA ILE A 738 18.58 37.79 -15.53
C ILE A 738 19.35 38.89 -16.29
N GLY A 739 19.21 40.16 -15.86
CA GLY A 739 19.87 41.31 -16.46
C GLY A 739 21.41 41.23 -16.40
N LYS A 740 21.96 40.44 -15.46
CA LYS A 740 23.41 40.21 -15.33
C LYS A 740 24.00 39.34 -16.45
N PHE A 741 23.17 38.56 -17.15
CA PHE A 741 23.61 37.55 -18.12
C PHE A 741 23.04 37.74 -19.52
N ILE A 742 21.89 38.42 -19.66
CA ILE A 742 21.12 38.45 -20.92
C ILE A 742 21.87 39.10 -22.10
N SER A 743 22.85 39.97 -21.84
CA SER A 743 23.72 40.57 -22.87
C SER A 743 24.43 39.53 -23.73
N ASP A 744 24.80 38.41 -23.13
CA ASP A 744 25.70 37.41 -23.72
C ASP A 744 24.93 36.45 -24.63
N PHE A 745 23.61 36.36 -24.45
CA PHE A 745 22.69 35.51 -25.20
C PHE A 745 21.88 36.27 -26.25
N SER A 746 21.94 37.61 -26.25
CA SER A 746 21.16 38.49 -27.15
C SER A 746 21.73 38.60 -28.58
N LYS A 747 22.80 37.86 -28.91
CA LYS A 747 23.53 37.94 -30.20
C LYS A 747 23.54 36.64 -31.01
N ASN A 748 22.74 35.64 -30.64
CA ASN A 748 22.73 34.34 -31.32
C ASN A 748 21.95 34.38 -32.65
N GLU A 749 22.51 33.80 -33.70
CA GLU A 749 21.89 33.73 -35.04
C GLU A 749 20.78 32.66 -35.17
N ALA A 750 20.66 31.75 -34.20
CA ALA A 750 19.67 30.67 -34.21
C ALA A 750 18.33 31.09 -33.56
N PRO A 751 17.17 30.55 -34.02
CA PRO A 751 15.87 30.77 -33.37
C PRO A 751 15.91 30.43 -31.89
N SER A 752 15.89 31.46 -31.05
CA SER A 752 16.09 31.37 -29.61
C SER A 752 15.36 32.50 -28.89
N VAL A 753 14.97 32.24 -27.65
CA VAL A 753 14.45 33.26 -26.74
C VAL A 753 15.58 33.57 -25.75
N PRO A 754 16.19 34.77 -25.77
CA PRO A 754 17.39 35.07 -24.98
C PRO A 754 17.20 34.83 -23.48
N ALA A 755 16.06 35.25 -22.92
CA ALA A 755 15.73 34.99 -21.51
C ALA A 755 15.72 33.50 -21.16
N LEU A 756 15.04 32.66 -21.96
CA LEU A 756 15.02 31.20 -21.77
C LEU A 756 16.39 30.55 -21.99
N SER A 757 17.25 31.17 -22.80
CA SER A 757 18.64 30.75 -22.98
C SER A 757 19.48 31.00 -21.72
N VAL A 758 19.23 32.10 -21.00
CA VAL A 758 19.81 32.35 -19.66
C VAL A 758 19.26 31.35 -18.63
N ILE A 759 17.94 31.09 -18.59
CA ILE A 759 17.33 30.06 -17.72
C ILE A 759 18.02 28.69 -17.94
N SER A 760 18.22 28.31 -19.21
CA SER A 760 18.96 27.10 -19.63
C SER A 760 20.42 27.11 -19.18
N TYR A 761 21.13 28.24 -19.33
CA TYR A 761 22.52 28.38 -18.89
C TYR A 761 22.67 28.19 -17.38
N VAL A 762 21.91 28.94 -16.58
CA VAL A 762 21.96 28.87 -15.11
C VAL A 762 21.62 27.47 -14.61
N MET A 763 20.59 26.84 -15.19
CA MET A 763 20.23 25.45 -14.87
C MET A 763 21.39 24.48 -15.11
N ARG A 764 22.09 24.59 -16.26
CA ARG A 764 23.23 23.74 -16.59
C ARG A 764 24.44 23.99 -15.70
N CYS A 765 24.68 25.23 -15.26
CA CYS A 765 25.74 25.55 -14.30
C CYS A 765 25.48 24.92 -12.92
N LEU A 766 24.24 25.03 -12.41
CA LEU A 766 23.84 24.39 -11.15
C LEU A 766 23.93 22.85 -11.24
N GLN A 767 23.43 22.27 -12.34
CA GLN A 767 23.57 20.83 -12.62
C GLN A 767 25.01 20.36 -12.62
N ARG A 768 25.91 21.14 -13.22
CA ARG A 768 27.34 20.84 -13.31
C ARG A 768 28.01 20.80 -11.93
N SER A 769 27.70 21.77 -11.07
CA SER A 769 28.25 21.86 -9.73
C SER A 769 27.79 20.70 -8.84
N GLU A 770 26.49 20.36 -8.85
CA GLU A 770 25.99 19.17 -8.13
C GLU A 770 26.54 17.86 -8.70
N PHE A 771 26.61 17.72 -10.03
CA PHE A 771 27.21 16.52 -10.66
C PHE A 771 28.68 16.34 -10.25
N LYS A 772 29.46 17.43 -10.22
CA LYS A 772 30.84 17.45 -9.73
C LYS A 772 30.91 17.03 -8.26
N ALA A 773 30.06 17.60 -7.40
CA ALA A 773 30.00 17.25 -5.97
C ALA A 773 29.63 15.77 -5.73
N ASN A 774 28.73 15.21 -6.54
CA ASN A 774 28.31 13.82 -6.45
C ASN A 774 29.38 12.81 -6.95
N HIS A 775 30.05 13.12 -8.06
CA HIS A 775 30.77 12.09 -8.84
C HIS A 775 32.27 12.33 -9.03
N ALA A 776 32.81 13.52 -8.72
CA ALA A 776 34.21 13.83 -9.02
C ALA A 776 35.23 12.90 -8.32
N GLU A 777 34.97 12.46 -7.09
CA GLU A 777 35.83 11.50 -6.38
C GLU A 777 35.92 10.16 -7.14
N TRP A 778 34.77 9.60 -7.52
CA TRP A 778 34.69 8.35 -8.28
C TRP A 778 35.36 8.49 -9.65
N ILE A 779 35.07 9.56 -10.39
CA ILE A 779 35.60 9.76 -11.75
C ILE A 779 37.12 9.93 -11.72
N ASN A 780 37.66 10.70 -10.77
CA ASN A 780 39.11 10.91 -10.64
C ASN A 780 39.85 9.64 -10.19
N THR A 781 39.23 8.82 -9.35
CA THR A 781 39.81 7.58 -8.81
C THR A 781 39.73 6.43 -9.79
N VAL A 782 38.56 6.18 -10.37
CA VAL A 782 38.27 5.02 -11.24
C VAL A 782 38.64 5.28 -12.69
N LYS A 783 38.60 6.55 -13.14
CA LYS A 783 38.84 6.97 -14.53
C LYS A 783 38.01 6.15 -15.53
N PRO A 784 36.67 6.17 -15.39
CA PRO A 784 35.78 5.35 -16.21
C PRO A 784 35.97 5.62 -17.70
N ASN A 785 35.82 4.57 -18.52
CA ASN A 785 35.79 4.70 -19.97
C ASN A 785 34.46 5.34 -20.39
N LEU A 786 34.50 6.61 -20.82
CA LEU A 786 33.33 7.40 -21.18
C LEU A 786 33.15 7.54 -22.70
N GLY A 787 31.92 7.45 -23.18
CA GLY A 787 31.57 7.65 -24.58
C GLY A 787 31.84 9.07 -25.12
N PRO A 788 31.95 9.24 -26.45
CA PRO A 788 32.16 10.54 -27.07
C PRO A 788 31.01 11.50 -26.79
N GLY A 789 31.32 12.76 -26.53
CA GLY A 789 30.37 13.79 -26.10
C GLY A 789 30.00 13.71 -24.62
N ILE A 790 30.06 12.54 -23.98
CA ILE A 790 29.90 12.41 -22.52
C ILE A 790 31.22 12.72 -21.84
N ARG A 791 32.33 12.13 -22.31
CA ARG A 791 33.68 12.37 -21.82
C ARG A 791 34.02 13.86 -21.73
N GLU A 792 33.72 14.62 -22.77
CA GLU A 792 34.00 16.06 -22.86
C GLU A 792 33.16 16.85 -21.84
N ARG A 793 31.86 16.53 -21.69
CA ARG A 793 30.96 17.17 -20.72
C ARG A 793 31.31 16.83 -19.27
N VAL A 794 31.68 15.58 -19.00
CA VAL A 794 32.14 15.14 -17.67
C VAL A 794 33.49 15.77 -17.32
N HIS A 795 34.42 15.85 -18.28
CA HIS A 795 35.69 16.54 -18.08
C HIS A 795 35.46 18.02 -17.76
N GLU A 796 34.67 18.73 -18.58
CA GLU A 796 34.28 20.13 -18.34
C GLU A 796 33.60 20.30 -16.97
N ALA A 797 32.75 19.36 -16.57
CA ALA A 797 32.06 19.42 -15.28
C ALA A 797 33.00 19.29 -14.07
N ILE A 798 34.06 18.49 -14.17
CA ILE A 798 35.04 18.33 -13.10
C ILE A 798 36.03 19.48 -13.07
N THR A 799 36.49 19.96 -14.24
CA THR A 799 37.53 20.98 -14.34
C THR A 799 37.02 22.41 -14.24
N SER A 800 35.74 22.67 -14.52
CA SER A 800 35.22 24.04 -14.41
C SER A 800 35.24 24.54 -12.97
N GLU A 801 35.64 25.79 -12.80
CA GLU A 801 35.35 26.56 -11.59
C GLU A 801 33.83 26.79 -11.45
N ASP A 802 33.37 26.92 -10.22
CA ASP A 802 31.98 27.27 -9.95
C ASP A 802 31.75 28.74 -10.33
N GLY A 803 30.71 29.00 -11.14
CA GLY A 803 30.29 30.36 -11.48
C GLY A 803 29.70 31.13 -10.28
N PRO A 804 29.07 32.29 -10.50
CA PRO A 804 28.44 33.07 -9.42
C PRO A 804 27.21 32.35 -8.84
N MET A 805 27.44 31.38 -7.94
CA MET A 805 26.40 30.49 -7.42
C MET A 805 25.30 31.23 -6.68
N GLU A 806 25.62 32.32 -5.97
CA GLU A 806 24.62 33.18 -5.32
C GLU A 806 23.62 33.74 -6.34
N ASP A 807 24.10 34.26 -7.49
CA ASP A 807 23.26 34.75 -8.57
C ASP A 807 22.48 33.63 -9.27
N PHE A 808 23.07 32.44 -9.42
CA PHE A 808 22.38 31.28 -9.97
C PHE A 808 21.23 30.80 -9.07
N HIS A 809 21.42 30.78 -7.75
CA HIS A 809 20.38 30.45 -6.77
C HIS A 809 19.31 31.55 -6.65
N ALA A 810 19.69 32.82 -6.72
CA ALA A 810 18.77 33.96 -6.77
C ALA A 810 17.87 33.88 -8.01
N LEU A 811 18.47 33.77 -9.20
CA LEU A 811 17.74 33.67 -10.48
C LEU A 811 16.79 32.47 -10.51
N ARG A 812 17.20 31.30 -9.99
CA ARG A 812 16.30 30.13 -9.83
C ARG A 812 15.08 30.45 -8.98
N THR A 813 15.29 31.16 -7.87
CA THR A 813 14.23 31.50 -6.90
C THR A 813 13.27 32.56 -7.46
N GLU A 814 13.81 33.58 -8.11
CA GLU A 814 13.06 34.60 -8.86
C GLU A 814 12.23 33.98 -9.98
N PHE A 815 12.85 33.17 -10.86
CA PHE A 815 12.17 32.51 -11.98
C PHE A 815 11.05 31.58 -11.52
N LYS A 816 11.28 30.78 -10.46
CA LYS A 816 10.23 29.94 -9.85
C LYS A 816 9.05 30.78 -9.35
N SER A 817 9.32 31.94 -8.77
CA SER A 817 8.31 32.85 -8.22
C SER A 817 7.53 33.57 -9.33
N ALA A 818 8.22 34.07 -10.35
CA ALA A 818 7.62 34.70 -11.53
C ALA A 818 6.73 33.70 -12.31
N LEU A 819 7.21 32.47 -12.52
CA LEU A 819 6.42 31.42 -13.19
C LEU A 819 5.21 31.00 -12.36
N ALA A 820 5.32 30.96 -11.02
CA ALA A 820 4.18 30.72 -10.12
C ALA A 820 3.13 31.84 -10.21
N ALA A 821 3.55 33.10 -10.31
CA ALA A 821 2.65 34.23 -10.48
C ALA A 821 1.96 34.24 -11.86
N LEU A 822 2.64 33.74 -12.90
CA LEU A 822 2.08 33.59 -14.24
C LEU A 822 0.95 32.54 -14.26
N VAL A 823 1.24 31.29 -13.83
CA VAL A 823 0.30 30.18 -13.97
C VAL A 823 -0.68 30.03 -12.80
N LYS A 824 -0.42 30.64 -11.64
CA LYS A 824 -1.28 30.56 -10.44
C LYS A 824 -1.58 29.10 -10.05
N ASP A 825 -2.74 28.81 -9.46
CA ASP A 825 -3.10 27.45 -9.02
C ASP A 825 -3.93 26.67 -10.05
N ASP A 826 -4.40 27.37 -11.09
CA ASP A 826 -5.49 27.01 -11.98
C ASP A 826 -5.22 27.43 -13.43
N GLY A 827 -4.03 27.95 -13.73
CA GLY A 827 -3.55 28.22 -15.08
C GLY A 827 -2.56 27.16 -15.58
N ILE A 828 -2.44 27.09 -16.90
CA ILE A 828 -1.54 26.18 -17.62
C ILE A 828 -0.63 26.99 -18.54
N LEU A 829 0.66 26.65 -18.57
CA LEU A 829 1.59 27.10 -19.61
C LEU A 829 1.71 25.98 -20.65
N ALA A 830 1.41 26.28 -21.91
CA ALA A 830 1.38 25.30 -22.99
C ALA A 830 2.38 25.66 -24.11
N ILE A 831 3.39 24.79 -24.31
CA ILE A 831 4.60 25.04 -25.12
C ILE A 831 4.92 23.84 -26.03
N PRO A 832 5.80 23.96 -27.04
CA PRO A 832 6.37 22.77 -27.68
C PRO A 832 7.21 21.98 -26.67
N THR A 833 7.22 20.65 -26.76
CA THR A 833 8.11 19.85 -25.89
C THR A 833 9.57 19.94 -26.32
N VAL A 834 9.81 20.04 -27.63
CA VAL A 834 11.13 19.93 -28.30
C VAL A 834 11.18 20.89 -29.50
N PRO A 835 12.37 21.35 -29.95
CA PRO A 835 12.51 22.45 -30.91
C PRO A 835 12.45 22.00 -32.39
N GLY A 836 11.77 20.88 -32.67
CA GLY A 836 11.65 20.26 -33.99
C GLY A 836 11.79 18.74 -33.95
N SER A 837 11.92 18.14 -35.14
CA SER A 837 12.04 16.69 -35.32
C SER A 837 13.22 16.08 -34.57
N PRO A 838 13.16 14.79 -34.17
CA PRO A 838 14.28 14.09 -33.53
C PRO A 838 15.56 14.18 -34.39
N PRO A 839 16.75 14.47 -33.81
CA PRO A 839 18.01 14.46 -34.54
C PRO A 839 18.27 13.13 -35.26
N LYS A 840 18.87 13.17 -36.45
CA LYS A 840 19.35 11.97 -37.13
C LYS A 840 20.46 11.31 -36.32
N LEU A 841 20.54 9.98 -36.37
CA LEU A 841 21.67 9.23 -35.84
C LEU A 841 22.96 9.77 -36.46
N ARG A 842 24.00 9.97 -35.64
CA ARG A 842 25.30 10.53 -36.08
C ARG A 842 25.20 11.91 -36.75
N MET A 843 24.25 12.75 -36.31
CA MET A 843 24.24 14.17 -36.66
C MET A 843 25.58 14.83 -36.31
N GLU A 844 26.02 15.77 -37.16
CA GLU A 844 27.22 16.57 -36.93
C GLU A 844 27.15 17.31 -35.57
N ALA A 845 28.27 17.40 -34.86
CA ALA A 845 28.31 17.79 -33.46
C ALA A 845 27.85 19.24 -33.19
N ALA A 846 28.24 20.20 -34.04
CA ALA A 846 27.81 21.59 -33.91
C ALA A 846 26.31 21.75 -34.23
N ALA A 847 25.81 21.09 -35.27
CA ALA A 847 24.38 21.03 -35.58
C ALA A 847 23.57 20.40 -34.43
N LEU A 848 24.09 19.34 -33.81
CA LEU A 848 23.47 18.68 -32.66
C LEU A 848 23.47 19.56 -31.40
N GLU A 849 24.57 20.27 -31.10
CA GLU A 849 24.62 21.16 -29.94
C GLU A 849 23.73 22.41 -30.13
N ASN A 850 23.64 22.94 -31.35
CA ASN A 850 22.66 23.98 -31.71
C ASN A 850 21.21 23.51 -31.52
N PHE A 851 20.91 22.25 -31.87
CA PHE A 851 19.61 21.64 -31.55
C PHE A 851 19.40 21.55 -30.03
N ARG A 852 20.39 21.05 -29.29
CA ARG A 852 20.33 20.88 -27.83
C ARG A 852 20.14 22.21 -27.10
N ALA A 853 20.80 23.29 -27.53
CA ALA A 853 20.64 24.63 -26.95
C ALA A 853 19.19 25.12 -27.06
N ARG A 854 18.57 24.99 -28.25
CA ARG A 854 17.14 25.29 -28.45
C ARG A 854 16.24 24.38 -27.60
N ALA A 855 16.58 23.10 -27.47
CA ALA A 855 15.82 22.17 -26.64
C ALA A 855 15.86 22.56 -25.16
N PHE A 856 17.05 22.85 -24.59
CA PHE A 856 17.17 23.27 -23.20
C PHE A 856 16.49 24.61 -22.90
N SER A 857 16.31 25.50 -23.89
CA SER A 857 15.51 26.72 -23.71
C SER A 857 14.04 26.40 -23.36
N LEU A 858 13.46 25.35 -23.95
CA LEU A 858 12.11 24.86 -23.60
C LEU A 858 12.13 23.99 -22.33
N LEU A 859 13.07 23.07 -22.24
CA LEU A 859 13.10 22.04 -21.18
C LEU A 859 13.47 22.61 -19.80
N SER A 860 14.22 23.72 -19.76
CA SER A 860 14.61 24.37 -18.51
C SER A 860 13.47 25.05 -17.76
N ILE A 861 12.34 25.34 -18.41
CA ILE A 861 11.17 25.98 -17.81
C ILE A 861 10.66 25.18 -16.61
N ALA A 862 10.31 23.90 -16.79
CA ALA A 862 9.90 23.00 -15.70
C ALA A 862 11.10 22.44 -14.90
N GLY A 863 12.30 22.48 -15.48
CA GLY A 863 13.55 22.07 -14.83
C GLY A 863 13.91 22.99 -13.67
N LEU A 864 14.22 24.26 -13.97
CA LEU A 864 14.71 25.26 -13.02
C LEU A 864 13.63 25.63 -11.98
N SER A 865 12.36 25.74 -12.38
CA SER A 865 11.24 26.04 -11.49
C SER A 865 10.81 24.85 -10.59
N GLY A 866 11.14 23.62 -11.00
CA GLY A 866 10.67 22.38 -10.37
C GLY A 866 9.19 22.06 -10.61
N PHE A 867 8.54 22.70 -11.59
CA PHE A 867 7.12 22.51 -11.91
C PHE A 867 6.84 21.16 -12.59
N CYS A 868 5.59 20.69 -12.53
CA CYS A 868 5.17 19.50 -13.25
C CYS A 868 4.93 19.81 -14.73
N GLN A 869 5.30 18.87 -15.61
CA GLN A 869 5.14 18.99 -17.06
C GLN A 869 4.81 17.64 -17.69
N LEU A 870 3.77 17.63 -18.52
CA LEU A 870 3.37 16.49 -19.33
C LEU A 870 3.77 16.71 -20.79
N SER A 871 4.35 15.71 -21.45
CA SER A 871 4.47 15.64 -22.91
C SER A 871 3.28 14.87 -23.49
N ILE A 872 2.64 15.44 -24.51
CA ILE A 872 1.44 14.94 -25.18
C ILE A 872 1.75 14.76 -26.67
N PRO A 873 1.71 13.53 -27.22
CA PRO A 873 1.90 13.31 -28.65
C PRO A 873 0.66 13.73 -29.45
N LEU A 874 0.84 14.59 -30.44
CA LEU A 874 -0.24 14.97 -31.37
C LEU A 874 -0.40 13.91 -32.47
N GLY A 875 0.70 13.32 -32.92
CA GLY A 875 0.73 12.28 -33.95
C GLY A 875 2.06 12.25 -34.68
N VAL A 876 2.08 11.61 -35.85
CA VAL A 876 3.23 11.57 -36.76
C VAL A 876 2.94 12.44 -37.97
N ARG A 877 3.88 13.32 -38.34
CA ARG A 877 3.85 14.16 -39.53
C ARG A 877 5.19 14.01 -40.25
N ASP A 878 5.18 13.87 -41.58
CA ASP A 878 6.38 13.73 -42.41
C ASP A 878 7.36 12.63 -41.92
N GLY A 879 6.81 11.54 -41.37
CA GLY A 879 7.57 10.40 -40.84
C GLY A 879 8.20 10.62 -39.46
N VAL A 880 7.87 11.69 -38.73
CA VAL A 880 8.39 11.97 -37.38
C VAL A 880 7.27 12.36 -36.39
N PRO A 881 7.37 11.99 -35.11
CA PRO A 881 6.43 12.44 -34.09
C PRO A 881 6.44 13.95 -33.85
N VAL A 882 5.28 14.50 -33.49
CA VAL A 882 5.07 15.89 -33.06
C VAL A 882 4.38 15.87 -31.70
N SER A 883 4.86 16.69 -30.75
CA SER A 883 4.30 16.78 -29.40
C SER A 883 4.23 18.20 -28.86
N VAL A 884 3.28 18.42 -27.94
CA VAL A 884 3.17 19.62 -27.12
C VAL A 884 3.34 19.26 -25.66
N SER A 885 3.63 20.26 -24.83
CA SER A 885 3.67 20.12 -23.39
C SER A 885 2.77 21.09 -22.68
N LEU A 886 2.12 20.58 -21.64
CA LEU A 886 1.42 21.37 -20.64
C LEU A 886 2.27 21.41 -19.37
N VAL A 887 2.38 22.57 -18.76
CA VAL A 887 3.13 22.85 -17.52
C VAL A 887 2.16 23.48 -16.52
N ALA A 888 2.12 22.98 -15.29
CA ALA A 888 1.34 23.56 -14.19
C ALA A 888 2.22 23.84 -12.97
N ARG A 889 1.69 24.58 -12.01
CA ARG A 889 2.41 24.95 -10.77
C ARG A 889 2.94 23.70 -10.04
N HIS A 890 4.05 23.88 -9.31
CA HIS A 890 4.54 22.88 -8.35
C HIS A 890 3.41 22.40 -7.42
N GLY A 891 3.21 21.08 -7.34
CA GLY A 891 2.14 20.42 -6.58
C GLY A 891 0.82 20.23 -7.34
N ALA A 892 0.66 20.80 -8.54
CA ALA A 892 -0.57 20.72 -9.34
C ALA A 892 -0.62 19.51 -10.29
N ASP A 893 0.14 18.46 -10.01
CA ASP A 893 0.35 17.28 -10.89
C ASP A 893 -0.95 16.58 -11.30
N ARG A 894 -1.89 16.40 -10.36
CA ARG A 894 -3.21 15.80 -10.63
C ARG A 894 -4.14 16.73 -11.43
N PHE A 895 -4.03 18.05 -11.23
CA PHE A 895 -4.73 19.05 -12.03
C PHE A 895 -4.24 19.04 -13.48
N LEU A 896 -2.92 19.06 -13.69
CA LEU A 896 -2.29 18.97 -15.00
C LEU A 896 -2.76 17.74 -15.79
N LEU A 897 -2.84 16.59 -15.10
CA LEU A 897 -3.32 15.34 -15.68
C LEU A 897 -4.81 15.38 -16.06
N SER A 898 -5.66 15.97 -15.21
CA SER A 898 -7.09 16.18 -15.52
C SER A 898 -7.29 17.07 -16.74
N VAL A 899 -6.59 18.21 -16.81
CA VAL A 899 -6.65 19.11 -17.96
C VAL A 899 -6.20 18.41 -19.24
N ALA A 900 -5.17 17.57 -19.16
CA ALA A 900 -4.72 16.79 -20.30
C ALA A 900 -5.77 15.78 -20.78
N GLN A 901 -6.45 15.06 -19.87
CA GLN A 901 -7.57 14.18 -20.21
C GLN A 901 -8.72 14.94 -20.87
N GLU A 902 -9.08 16.13 -20.37
CA GLU A 902 -10.16 16.95 -20.92
C GLU A 902 -9.84 17.59 -22.29
N LEU A 903 -8.56 17.86 -22.58
CA LEU A 903 -8.10 18.54 -23.79
C LEU A 903 -7.67 17.57 -24.92
N TYR A 904 -7.25 16.34 -24.60
CA TYR A 904 -6.57 15.45 -25.55
C TYR A 904 -7.41 15.12 -26.80
N GLU A 905 -8.67 14.74 -26.66
CA GLU A 905 -9.52 14.43 -27.83
C GLU A 905 -9.69 15.66 -28.74
N THR A 906 -9.81 16.86 -28.15
CA THR A 906 -9.88 18.10 -28.94
C THR A 906 -8.56 18.37 -29.68
N LEU A 907 -7.40 18.14 -29.03
CA LEU A 907 -6.10 18.21 -29.69
C LEU A 907 -6.00 17.23 -30.88
N LYS A 908 -6.50 15.99 -30.73
CA LYS A 908 -6.52 15.00 -31.81
C LYS A 908 -7.41 15.43 -32.98
N GLU A 909 -8.58 16.00 -32.71
CA GLU A 909 -9.48 16.52 -33.73
C GLU A 909 -8.87 17.69 -34.51
N GLU A 910 -8.36 18.73 -33.83
CA GLU A 910 -7.78 19.89 -34.51
C GLU A 910 -6.47 19.55 -35.22
N THR A 911 -5.66 18.63 -34.67
CA THR A 911 -4.49 18.05 -35.37
C THR A 911 -4.92 17.39 -36.68
N LYS A 912 -5.96 16.53 -36.64
CA LYS A 912 -6.47 15.84 -37.83
C LYS A 912 -6.95 16.85 -38.88
N LYS A 913 -7.70 17.88 -38.49
CA LYS A 913 -8.15 18.93 -39.43
C LYS A 913 -6.97 19.68 -40.05
N ALA A 914 -6.04 20.14 -39.23
CA ALA A 914 -4.88 20.92 -39.66
C ALA A 914 -4.06 20.14 -40.70
N TRP A 915 -3.72 18.88 -40.42
CA TRP A 915 -2.90 18.06 -41.32
C TRP A 915 -3.67 17.50 -42.52
N SER A 916 -4.98 17.22 -42.41
CA SER A 916 -5.78 16.78 -43.57
C SER A 916 -5.93 17.88 -44.63
N SER A 917 -5.95 19.15 -44.23
CA SER A 917 -6.13 20.27 -45.17
C SER A 917 -4.96 20.49 -46.15
N MET A 918 -3.81 19.85 -45.90
CA MET A 918 -2.68 19.81 -46.86
C MET A 918 -2.74 18.64 -47.84
N GLY A 919 -3.59 17.63 -47.59
CA GLY A 919 -3.74 16.45 -48.47
C GLY A 919 -4.55 16.71 -49.75
N SER A 920 -5.18 17.89 -49.87
CA SER A 920 -6.03 18.29 -50.99
C SER A 920 -5.40 19.36 -51.90
N SER A 921 -4.08 19.56 -51.83
CA SER A 921 -3.33 20.47 -52.71
C SER A 921 -2.07 19.82 -53.30
N LEU A 922 -2.17 18.53 -53.64
CA LEU A 922 -1.23 17.74 -54.44
C LEU A 922 -1.97 17.14 -55.63
#